data_AF-A0A5B0W4X8-F1
#
_entry.id   AF-A0A5B0W4X8-F1
#
_cell.length_a   1.000
_cell.length_b   1.000
_cell.length_c   1.000
_cell.angle_alpha   90.00
_cell.angle_beta   90.00
_cell.angle_gamma   90.00
#
_symmetry.space_group_name_H-M   'P 1'
#
loop_
_entity.id
_entity.type
_entity.pdbx_description
1 polymer ?
#
loop_
_entity_poly.entity_id
_entity_poly.type
_entity_poly.pdbx_seq_one_letter_code
_entity_poly.pdbx_strand_id
1 'polypeptide(L)'
;MTSEDADPAENTTTADPSQEQQDAEASAELGAEEQSAEASAQPDSGQQDAEASTELGAEEQSTEASAQPDSGQQDAEASAELGAEEQSAEASAQPDSGQQDAEASAELGAEEQSAEAAQPDSGQQDAEASDELGNQEQNEPSKGFFARLFGLDSDSESEDEAQDQNTHQAGGSESATESGEESQAKVTPKSKLSKKQAQQESQDSNQKGSSKLQKKRDREHSNSLKESVIYWQGNDEIPMSLQDTKQTLTEVMGLGTSFDVTFRQMSFGGHKTALLCLSGFTNTDVTDDILKRLTYLTSENLSTGVLSSFMNEYVPHIQVEEGNSLSESIEKVLEGLSVLFVEGENKVIIMDTRSYPSRSPAEPSIDRVVRGARDGFTETLLSNISLVRRRVRDPGLKYELFRVGRRTQTDVCVAYIDDIVDKTQVMSVIDKIKSIDIDGIPLADKQLEEAIIGGGWNPYPMVRYSERPDVVASNLLEGRVILFVDTSPIVIVLPTTFFDLCQHAEENRQTPFMGTYLRWVRFIGIFASMFLLPLWMLLVIHPELKPAMLDFIGPQKTARIPILAQFLIVELGVDLLRMAAVHTPTPLGSAMGLIAAILIGDIAVQSGLFVNEVVLYMAVASIGMFATPSYELGLANRIVRLVLLIAVAAFQVPGFMIGTTLLTIFLTTHRSYNSSYMWPFIPFNAKAMSEILVRKPVLSSKTRPSFNKTRDNTRVPPTQKND
;
A
#
# COMPACT_ATOMS: atom_id res chain seq x y z
N MET A 1 67.21 51.32 0.26
CA MET A 1 68.51 51.24 -0.44
C MET A 1 68.39 50.04 -1.35
N THR A 2 67.95 50.24 -2.61
CA THR A 2 68.78 50.61 -3.79
C THR A 2 69.67 49.44 -4.23
N SER A 3 69.66 48.98 -5.48
CA SER A 3 68.96 49.37 -6.74
C SER A 3 68.95 48.11 -7.65
N GLU A 4 67.98 47.83 -8.53
CA GLU A 4 67.54 48.56 -9.75
C GLU A 4 68.51 48.41 -10.94
N ASP A 5 68.02 48.61 -12.17
CA ASP A 5 68.66 48.40 -13.50
C ASP A 5 68.87 46.94 -13.99
N ALA A 6 68.84 46.60 -15.29
CA ALA A 6 68.12 47.18 -16.46
C ALA A 6 68.18 46.23 -17.69
N ASP A 7 67.20 46.38 -18.60
CA ASP A 7 67.19 45.92 -20.01
C ASP A 7 68.24 46.71 -20.88
N PRO A 8 68.49 46.46 -22.20
CA PRO A 8 67.61 45.84 -23.20
C PRO A 8 68.20 44.85 -24.25
N ALA A 9 67.28 44.07 -24.82
CA ALA A 9 67.12 43.60 -26.21
C ALA A 9 68.27 43.70 -27.26
N GLU A 10 68.42 42.64 -28.06
CA GLU A 10 68.12 42.70 -29.51
C GLU A 10 67.67 41.32 -30.07
N ASN A 11 67.19 41.27 -31.32
CA ASN A 11 66.47 40.13 -31.90
C ASN A 11 67.12 39.62 -33.20
N THR A 12 67.31 38.29 -33.36
CA THR A 12 66.89 37.45 -34.52
C THR A 12 67.74 36.16 -34.69
N THR A 13 67.15 35.18 -35.39
CA THR A 13 67.84 34.12 -36.18
C THR A 13 68.28 32.83 -35.45
N THR A 14 67.32 31.91 -35.34
CA THR A 14 67.43 30.43 -35.52
C THR A 14 68.61 29.64 -34.92
N ALA A 15 68.32 28.75 -33.95
CA ALA A 15 68.60 27.31 -34.04
C ALA A 15 67.85 26.50 -32.96
N ASP A 16 67.24 25.38 -33.38
CA ASP A 16 67.09 24.07 -32.70
C ASP A 16 66.85 23.95 -31.18
N PRO A 17 65.79 23.22 -30.75
CA PRO A 17 65.76 22.56 -29.46
C PRO A 17 65.40 21.05 -29.54
N SER A 18 66.42 20.17 -29.51
CA SER A 18 66.29 18.77 -29.10
C SER A 18 67.65 18.21 -28.62
N GLN A 19 67.76 17.34 -27.62
CA GLN A 19 66.76 16.78 -26.69
C GLN A 19 67.49 16.30 -25.42
N GLU A 20 66.87 16.42 -24.23
CA GLU A 20 67.22 15.53 -23.11
C GLU A 20 65.99 15.16 -22.26
N GLN A 21 65.65 13.86 -22.30
CA GLN A 21 64.82 13.08 -21.36
C GLN A 21 63.28 13.29 -21.27
N GLN A 22 62.62 12.12 -21.27
CA GLN A 22 61.26 11.79 -20.79
C GLN A 22 60.10 12.13 -21.75
N ASP A 23 59.76 11.13 -22.55
CA ASP A 23 58.87 11.21 -23.71
C ASP A 23 57.38 11.34 -23.35
N ALA A 24 56.79 12.45 -23.82
CA ALA A 24 55.39 12.54 -24.19
C ALA A 24 55.29 12.83 -25.69
N GLU A 25 54.21 12.37 -26.33
CA GLU A 25 53.78 12.72 -27.70
C GLU A 25 54.81 12.63 -28.85
N ALA A 26 54.89 11.47 -29.52
CA ALA A 26 55.38 11.39 -30.90
C ALA A 26 54.77 10.19 -31.65
N SER A 27 54.06 10.41 -32.77
CA SER A 27 53.67 9.39 -33.76
C SER A 27 53.07 9.98 -35.05
N ALA A 28 53.91 10.59 -35.91
CA ALA A 28 53.64 10.71 -37.36
C ALA A 28 54.84 11.31 -38.14
N GLU A 29 55.60 10.47 -38.85
CA GLU A 29 56.24 10.71 -40.17
C GLU A 29 56.91 9.37 -40.60
N LEU A 30 57.23 9.07 -41.86
CA LEU A 30 57.57 9.93 -43.01
C LEU A 30 57.26 9.20 -44.36
N GLY A 31 56.98 9.96 -45.43
CA GLY A 31 56.76 9.46 -46.81
C GLY A 31 55.27 9.31 -47.17
N ALA A 32 54.68 10.07 -48.11
CA ALA A 32 54.94 10.13 -49.57
C ALA A 32 54.48 8.83 -50.30
N GLU A 33 53.68 8.88 -51.38
CA GLU A 33 53.29 10.00 -52.26
C GLU A 33 51.95 9.74 -53.00
N GLU A 34 51.50 10.71 -53.81
CA GLU A 34 50.47 10.63 -54.87
C GLU A 34 48.96 10.48 -54.52
N GLN A 35 48.13 10.62 -55.56
CA GLN A 35 46.73 11.08 -55.58
C GLN A 35 45.75 10.02 -56.15
N SER A 36 44.45 10.36 -56.25
CA SER A 36 43.31 9.57 -56.77
C SER A 36 42.91 8.38 -55.87
N ALA A 37 41.64 8.05 -55.56
CA ALA A 37 40.29 8.19 -56.16
C ALA A 37 39.78 6.88 -56.82
N GLU A 38 38.56 6.49 -56.41
CA GLU A 38 37.77 5.32 -56.85
C GLU A 38 38.30 3.89 -56.51
N ALA A 39 37.46 2.90 -56.83
CA ALA A 39 37.73 1.46 -56.99
C ALA A 39 38.03 0.56 -55.75
N SER A 40 36.95 0.04 -55.14
CA SER A 40 36.60 -1.40 -55.03
C SER A 40 37.63 -2.53 -54.76
N ALA A 41 37.16 -3.52 -53.98
CA ALA A 41 37.25 -5.00 -54.20
C ALA A 41 38.08 -5.89 -53.23
N GLN A 42 37.33 -6.76 -52.51
CA GLN A 42 37.66 -8.14 -52.07
C GLN A 42 38.87 -8.39 -51.13
N PRO A 43 38.87 -9.53 -50.40
CA PRO A 43 39.33 -10.80 -50.98
C PRO A 43 38.27 -11.93 -51.10
N ASP A 44 38.56 -12.82 -52.04
CA ASP A 44 38.02 -14.16 -52.34
C ASP A 44 38.69 -15.23 -51.42
N SER A 45 38.31 -16.50 -51.21
CA SER A 45 37.19 -17.43 -51.53
C SER A 45 37.14 -18.48 -50.38
N GLY A 46 36.19 -19.41 -50.21
CA GLY A 46 34.98 -19.86 -50.92
C GLY A 46 34.32 -20.98 -50.08
N GLN A 47 33.37 -21.83 -50.53
CA GLN A 47 32.66 -22.00 -51.80
C GLN A 47 31.40 -22.89 -51.55
N GLN A 48 30.50 -23.02 -52.54
CA GLN A 48 29.34 -23.96 -52.65
C GLN A 48 27.93 -23.42 -52.33
N ASP A 49 27.34 -22.73 -53.33
CA ASP A 49 26.15 -23.13 -54.14
C ASP A 49 24.88 -23.67 -53.44
N ALA A 50 23.62 -23.37 -53.81
CA ALA A 50 22.92 -22.38 -54.68
C ALA A 50 21.39 -22.43 -54.28
N GLU A 51 20.34 -21.81 -54.84
CA GLU A 51 19.97 -20.98 -56.03
C GLU A 51 19.02 -19.84 -55.51
N ALA A 52 18.75 -18.66 -56.11
CA ALA A 52 18.50 -18.17 -57.49
C ALA A 52 17.06 -18.44 -58.02
N SER A 53 16.12 -17.48 -58.06
CA SER A 53 15.93 -16.29 -58.96
C SER A 53 15.04 -16.63 -60.19
N THR A 54 14.39 -15.75 -61.00
CA THR A 54 14.58 -14.37 -61.54
C THR A 54 13.20 -13.67 -61.78
N GLU A 55 12.98 -12.35 -61.88
CA GLU A 55 13.44 -11.30 -62.85
C GLU A 55 13.01 -11.56 -64.32
N LEU A 56 12.48 -10.64 -65.18
CA LEU A 56 12.19 -9.17 -65.23
C LEU A 56 10.83 -8.92 -66.01
N GLY A 57 10.26 -7.74 -66.34
CA GLY A 57 10.47 -6.29 -66.03
C GLY A 57 9.90 -5.30 -67.12
N ALA A 58 9.82 -3.99 -66.80
CA ALA A 58 9.69 -2.77 -67.65
C ALA A 58 8.37 -2.33 -68.40
N GLU A 59 8.02 -1.04 -68.18
CA GLU A 59 7.56 0.05 -69.11
C GLU A 59 6.13 0.27 -69.74
N GLU A 60 5.72 1.56 -69.67
CA GLU A 60 4.97 2.45 -70.62
C GLU A 60 3.41 2.47 -70.82
N GLN A 61 2.83 3.62 -70.42
CA GLN A 61 1.83 4.52 -71.06
C GLN A 61 0.34 4.15 -71.38
N SER A 62 -0.56 5.07 -70.89
CA SER A 62 -1.86 5.51 -71.51
C SER A 62 -3.02 4.48 -71.54
N THR A 63 -4.34 4.76 -71.71
CA THR A 63 -5.28 5.92 -71.54
C THR A 63 -6.73 5.34 -71.54
N GLU A 64 -7.87 5.98 -71.21
CA GLU A 64 -8.23 7.38 -70.83
C GLU A 64 -9.38 7.39 -69.76
N ALA A 65 -10.43 8.23 -69.88
CA ALA A 65 -11.56 8.36 -68.95
C ALA A 65 -12.72 7.35 -69.22
N SER A 66 -13.75 7.19 -68.36
CA SER A 66 -14.86 8.16 -68.22
C SER A 66 -16.00 7.74 -67.25
N ALA A 67 -16.78 8.75 -66.83
CA ALA A 67 -18.19 8.73 -66.37
C ALA A 67 -18.62 8.05 -65.03
N GLN A 68 -19.13 8.88 -64.11
CA GLN A 68 -20.28 8.56 -63.24
C GLN A 68 -21.60 8.76 -64.02
N PRO A 69 -22.71 8.11 -63.60
CA PRO A 69 -23.75 8.76 -62.74
C PRO A 69 -24.29 7.79 -61.64
N ASP A 70 -25.23 8.10 -60.74
CA ASP A 70 -25.79 9.32 -60.09
C ASP A 70 -26.78 8.86 -58.98
N SER A 71 -27.24 9.77 -58.10
CA SER A 71 -28.31 9.64 -57.08
C SER A 71 -28.01 8.78 -55.83
N GLY A 72 -28.51 9.13 -54.63
CA GLY A 72 -29.24 10.35 -54.25
C GLY A 72 -29.72 10.37 -52.79
N GLN A 73 -30.25 11.53 -52.35
CA GLN A 73 -30.86 11.83 -51.02
C GLN A 73 -29.86 11.81 -49.84
N GLN A 74 -29.59 12.92 -49.13
CA GLN A 74 -30.49 13.80 -48.33
C GLN A 74 -31.11 13.10 -47.11
N ASP A 75 -30.57 13.42 -45.93
CA ASP A 75 -31.25 14.34 -45.01
C ASP A 75 -30.19 15.08 -44.17
N ALA A 76 -30.58 16.19 -43.50
CA ALA A 76 -29.67 17.04 -42.74
C ALA A 76 -30.33 17.66 -41.51
N GLU A 77 -29.66 17.57 -40.36
CA GLU A 77 -29.94 18.42 -39.20
C GLU A 77 -28.62 18.70 -38.48
N ALA A 78 -28.47 19.91 -37.92
CA ALA A 78 -27.17 20.42 -37.46
C ALA A 78 -27.25 21.17 -36.13
N SER A 79 -26.27 20.92 -35.26
CA SER A 79 -25.86 21.73 -34.11
C SER A 79 -24.43 21.27 -33.77
N ALA A 80 -23.42 22.07 -34.13
CA ALA A 80 -22.80 23.07 -33.25
C ALA A 80 -22.02 22.39 -32.09
N GLU A 81 -20.69 22.29 -32.14
CA GLU A 81 -19.69 23.35 -31.81
C GLU A 81 -19.63 23.65 -30.31
N LEU A 82 -18.47 23.80 -29.63
CA LEU A 82 -17.03 23.81 -29.99
C LEU A 82 -16.25 22.92 -28.97
N GLY A 83 -14.94 22.66 -29.09
CA GLY A 83 -13.92 23.08 -30.05
C GLY A 83 -12.56 22.44 -29.73
N ALA A 84 -11.57 22.62 -30.60
CA ALA A 84 -10.26 21.98 -30.51
C ALA A 84 -9.21 22.79 -29.73
N GLU A 85 -8.09 22.12 -29.47
CA GLU A 85 -6.80 22.68 -29.06
C GLU A 85 -6.28 23.72 -30.06
N GLU A 86 -5.44 24.65 -29.60
CA GLU A 86 -4.53 25.39 -30.48
C GLU A 86 -3.16 25.61 -29.80
N GLN A 87 -2.10 25.64 -30.61
CA GLN A 87 -0.71 25.90 -30.20
C GLN A 87 -0.12 27.00 -31.07
N SER A 88 0.86 27.75 -30.55
CA SER A 88 1.69 28.74 -31.28
C SER A 88 0.93 29.96 -31.83
N ALA A 89 1.56 31.07 -32.27
CA ALA A 89 2.77 31.77 -31.82
C ALA A 89 2.75 33.22 -32.39
N GLU A 90 3.67 34.07 -31.90
CA GLU A 90 4.20 35.33 -32.50
C GLU A 90 3.30 36.13 -33.50
N ALA A 91 2.68 37.25 -33.13
CA ALA A 91 3.25 38.59 -32.86
C ALA A 91 3.41 39.53 -34.09
N SER A 92 2.80 40.73 -34.04
CA SER A 92 3.34 42.06 -34.44
C SER A 92 2.25 43.11 -34.79
N ALA A 93 2.67 44.39 -34.84
CA ALA A 93 2.00 45.58 -35.41
C ALA A 93 0.76 46.23 -34.71
N GLN A 94 1.04 47.31 -33.96
CA GLN A 94 0.19 48.50 -33.74
C GLN A 94 0.16 49.42 -35.00
N PRO A 95 -0.47 50.62 -35.06
CA PRO A 95 -1.26 51.39 -34.05
C PRO A 95 -2.71 51.68 -34.53
N ASP A 96 -3.57 52.56 -33.98
CA ASP A 96 -3.50 53.67 -33.00
C ASP A 96 -4.93 53.83 -32.37
N SER A 97 -5.37 54.80 -31.54
CA SER A 97 -4.83 56.09 -31.02
C SER A 97 -5.59 56.54 -29.74
N GLY A 98 -5.29 57.74 -29.22
CA GLY A 98 -6.34 58.64 -28.69
C GLY A 98 -6.70 58.60 -27.20
N GLN A 99 -5.85 59.16 -26.34
CA GLN A 99 -6.26 59.64 -25.00
C GLN A 99 -6.92 61.03 -25.09
N GLN A 100 -7.81 61.35 -24.14
CA GLN A 100 -8.12 62.73 -23.76
C GLN A 100 -8.63 62.80 -22.30
N ASP A 101 -8.49 63.98 -21.70
CA ASP A 101 -8.32 64.14 -20.26
C ASP A 101 -9.58 64.55 -19.45
N ALA A 102 -9.39 64.73 -18.14
CA ALA A 102 -10.43 65.00 -17.15
C ALA A 102 -10.70 66.50 -16.91
N GLU A 103 -11.85 66.81 -16.31
CA GLU A 103 -12.11 67.86 -15.30
C GLU A 103 -13.64 67.89 -14.98
N ALA A 104 -14.19 68.54 -13.94
CA ALA A 104 -13.88 68.69 -12.51
C ALA A 104 -14.86 69.72 -11.90
N SER A 105 -15.59 69.40 -10.82
CA SER A 105 -16.37 70.31 -9.93
C SER A 105 -17.33 69.49 -9.04
N ALA A 106 -17.77 69.90 -7.85
CA ALA A 106 -17.29 70.88 -6.86
C ALA A 106 -18.00 70.59 -5.50
N GLU A 107 -17.59 71.23 -4.40
CA GLU A 107 -18.10 70.95 -3.05
C GLU A 107 -19.56 71.37 -2.78
N LEU A 108 -20.24 70.64 -1.90
CA LEU A 108 -20.85 71.13 -0.64
C LEU A 108 -21.49 69.96 0.13
N GLY A 109 -21.54 70.04 1.47
CA GLY A 109 -21.96 68.92 2.33
C GLY A 109 -23.05 69.25 3.35
N ALA A 110 -23.53 68.23 4.06
CA ALA A 110 -24.39 68.32 5.24
C ALA A 110 -24.21 67.08 6.13
N GLU A 111 -24.60 67.18 7.40
CA GLU A 111 -24.57 66.10 8.40
C GLU A 111 -25.86 65.27 8.34
N GLU A 112 -25.80 64.00 8.74
CA GLU A 112 -26.60 63.51 9.88
C GLU A 112 -26.11 62.14 10.39
N GLN A 113 -26.49 61.79 11.63
CA GLN A 113 -26.13 60.55 12.31
C GLN A 113 -27.35 59.66 12.52
N SER A 114 -27.17 58.34 12.61
CA SER A 114 -28.09 57.49 13.38
C SER A 114 -27.41 56.21 13.88
N ALA A 115 -27.35 56.09 15.21
CA ALA A 115 -27.45 54.82 15.92
C ALA A 115 -28.97 54.44 16.00
N GLU A 116 -29.46 53.38 16.64
CA GLU A 116 -28.88 52.56 17.72
C GLU A 116 -29.48 51.12 17.71
N ALA A 117 -29.16 50.32 18.72
CA ALA A 117 -29.33 48.87 18.79
C ALA A 117 -30.49 48.39 19.71
N ALA A 118 -30.48 47.07 19.99
CA ALA A 118 -31.18 46.35 21.07
C ALA A 118 -32.69 45.97 20.95
N GLN A 119 -32.96 44.66 20.88
CA GLN A 119 -33.51 43.78 21.96
C GLN A 119 -34.40 44.36 23.09
N PRO A 120 -35.24 43.55 23.81
CA PRO A 120 -35.70 42.15 23.57
C PRO A 120 -37.16 41.78 24.02
N ASP A 121 -37.52 40.50 23.83
CA ASP A 121 -38.32 39.60 24.70
C ASP A 121 -39.87 39.67 24.89
N SER A 122 -40.41 38.47 25.17
CA SER A 122 -41.69 38.09 25.83
C SER A 122 -43.00 38.03 25.03
N GLY A 123 -43.75 36.92 25.22
CA GLY A 123 -45.06 36.65 24.61
C GLY A 123 -45.61 35.24 24.89
N GLN A 124 -46.40 35.10 25.97
CA GLN A 124 -47.33 33.97 26.19
C GLN A 124 -48.61 34.19 25.34
N GLN A 125 -49.54 33.26 25.09
CA GLN A 125 -49.90 31.94 25.65
C GLN A 125 -50.53 31.08 24.49
N ASP A 126 -50.79 29.78 24.62
CA ASP A 126 -52.08 29.18 25.06
C ASP A 126 -51.97 27.63 25.13
N ALA A 127 -52.97 26.91 25.65
CA ALA A 127 -52.87 25.47 25.96
C ALA A 127 -54.18 24.64 25.84
N GLU A 128 -54.03 23.36 25.50
CA GLU A 128 -54.93 22.18 25.68
C GLU A 128 -53.99 20.94 25.80
N ALA A 129 -54.09 19.93 26.68
CA ALA A 129 -55.21 19.21 27.34
C ALA A 129 -55.99 18.26 26.38
N SER A 130 -56.48 17.05 26.72
CA SER A 130 -56.30 16.11 27.86
C SER A 130 -57.21 14.87 27.62
N ASP A 131 -56.95 13.60 27.98
CA ASP A 131 -55.72 12.90 28.45
C ASP A 131 -55.91 11.36 28.42
N GLU A 132 -54.89 10.60 28.87
CA GLU A 132 -54.91 9.20 29.39
C GLU A 132 -55.52 7.99 28.60
N LEU A 133 -54.71 6.91 28.52
CA LEU A 133 -54.97 5.46 28.79
C LEU A 133 -54.56 4.45 27.69
N GLY A 134 -53.81 3.41 28.11
CA GLY A 134 -53.53 2.21 27.29
C GLY A 134 -52.28 1.43 27.75
N ASN A 135 -52.45 0.43 28.62
CA ASN A 135 -51.36 -0.40 29.16
C ASN A 135 -51.39 -1.82 28.56
N GLN A 136 -50.33 -2.27 27.87
CA GLN A 136 -50.13 -3.68 27.52
C GLN A 136 -48.67 -4.02 27.14
N GLU A 137 -48.39 -5.31 26.91
CA GLU A 137 -47.09 -5.94 27.17
C GLU A 137 -46.08 -5.99 26.01
N GLN A 138 -44.81 -6.18 26.42
CA GLN A 138 -43.66 -6.83 25.75
C GLN A 138 -43.77 -7.23 24.26
N ASN A 139 -42.73 -6.89 23.48
CA ASN A 139 -42.02 -7.86 22.61
C ASN A 139 -40.65 -7.35 22.10
N GLU A 140 -39.77 -8.27 21.68
CA GLU A 140 -38.45 -7.97 21.10
C GLU A 140 -38.48 -7.59 19.61
N PRO A 141 -37.54 -6.75 19.12
CA PRO A 141 -37.30 -6.55 17.69
C PRO A 141 -36.50 -7.71 17.04
N SER A 142 -37.20 -8.81 16.76
CA SER A 142 -37.08 -9.59 15.52
C SER A 142 -35.69 -10.01 14.99
N LYS A 143 -34.89 -10.75 15.79
CA LYS A 143 -33.85 -11.66 15.26
C LYS A 143 -34.48 -12.86 14.49
N GLY A 144 -35.13 -12.61 13.36
CA GLY A 144 -35.96 -13.64 12.69
C GLY A 144 -35.99 -13.64 11.15
N PHE A 145 -35.40 -12.64 10.47
CA PHE A 145 -35.43 -12.58 9.00
C PHE A 145 -34.20 -13.25 8.35
N PHE A 146 -32.99 -12.86 8.75
CA PHE A 146 -31.75 -13.35 8.12
C PHE A 146 -31.48 -14.85 8.34
N ALA A 147 -31.64 -15.37 9.56
CA ALA A 147 -31.42 -16.79 9.83
C ALA A 147 -32.30 -17.71 8.95
N ARG A 148 -33.55 -17.27 8.73
CA ARG A 148 -34.54 -17.98 7.90
C ARG A 148 -34.23 -17.95 6.40
N LEU A 149 -33.33 -17.07 5.96
CA LEU A 149 -32.85 -16.99 4.57
C LEU A 149 -31.63 -17.89 4.31
N PHE A 150 -30.91 -18.31 5.37
CA PHE A 150 -29.63 -19.04 5.26
C PHE A 150 -29.64 -20.45 5.87
N GLY A 151 -30.77 -20.92 6.43
CA GLY A 151 -30.95 -22.33 6.81
C GLY A 151 -30.02 -22.83 7.93
N LEU A 152 -29.67 -21.94 8.87
CA LEU A 152 -28.80 -22.26 10.00
C LEU A 152 -29.61 -22.68 11.23
N ASP A 153 -30.28 -23.84 11.13
CA ASP A 153 -30.86 -24.50 12.30
C ASP A 153 -29.78 -25.34 13.00
N SER A 154 -29.53 -25.04 14.28
CA SER A 154 -28.75 -25.86 15.19
C SER A 154 -29.58 -26.10 16.45
N ASP A 155 -30.05 -27.33 16.64
CA ASP A 155 -31.01 -27.66 17.70
C ASP A 155 -30.50 -27.28 19.10
N SER A 156 -31.38 -26.66 19.88
CA SER A 156 -31.13 -26.28 21.27
C SER A 156 -31.67 -27.31 22.26
N GLU A 157 -30.86 -27.67 23.25
CA GLU A 157 -31.37 -28.12 24.55
C GLU A 157 -30.95 -27.07 25.60
N SER A 158 -31.92 -26.66 26.43
CA SER A 158 -31.81 -25.60 27.42
C SER A 158 -31.88 -26.15 28.84
N GLU A 159 -31.03 -25.65 29.74
CA GLU A 159 -31.22 -25.76 31.19
C GLU A 159 -31.10 -24.36 31.82
N ASP A 160 -31.97 -24.07 32.79
CA ASP A 160 -32.26 -22.72 33.31
C ASP A 160 -31.34 -22.25 34.46
N GLU A 161 -31.58 -21.01 34.88
CA GLU A 161 -30.81 -20.22 35.84
C GLU A 161 -30.62 -20.84 37.25
N ALA A 162 -29.47 -20.55 37.86
CA ALA A 162 -29.34 -20.44 39.31
C ALA A 162 -28.32 -19.35 39.68
N GLN A 163 -28.65 -18.51 40.65
CA GLN A 163 -27.80 -17.41 41.12
C GLN A 163 -26.84 -17.87 42.22
N ASP A 164 -25.54 -17.59 42.07
CA ASP A 164 -24.52 -17.98 43.04
C ASP A 164 -24.18 -16.80 43.98
N GLN A 165 -24.70 -16.79 45.21
CA GLN A 165 -24.36 -15.81 46.25
C GLN A 165 -23.31 -16.36 47.20
N ASN A 166 -22.08 -15.86 47.06
CA ASN A 166 -20.93 -16.30 47.82
C ASN A 166 -20.90 -15.67 49.22
N THR A 167 -20.98 -16.46 50.29
CA THR A 167 -20.77 -15.99 51.67
C THR A 167 -20.01 -17.01 52.52
N HIS A 168 -18.84 -16.62 53.03
CA HIS A 168 -18.12 -17.38 54.06
C HIS A 168 -18.79 -17.25 55.44
N GLN A 169 -18.98 -18.36 56.15
CA GLN A 169 -18.64 -18.45 57.58
C GLN A 169 -18.42 -19.92 58.01
N ALA A 170 -17.92 -20.12 59.23
CA ALA A 170 -17.31 -21.38 59.65
C ALA A 170 -17.66 -21.79 61.09
N GLY A 171 -17.67 -23.12 61.32
CA GLY A 171 -17.43 -23.73 62.63
C GLY A 171 -18.66 -24.00 63.52
N GLY A 172 -18.51 -25.00 64.40
CA GLY A 172 -19.55 -25.55 65.27
C GLY A 172 -20.13 -26.85 64.69
N SER A 173 -20.00 -28.02 65.34
CA SER A 173 -20.67 -28.47 66.57
C SER A 173 -22.19 -28.66 66.37
N GLU A 174 -22.80 -29.83 66.64
CA GLU A 174 -22.28 -31.00 67.36
C GLU A 174 -23.09 -32.29 67.04
N SER A 175 -22.87 -33.32 67.86
CA SER A 175 -23.55 -34.63 67.99
C SER A 175 -25.10 -34.63 67.93
N ALA A 176 -25.85 -35.74 67.76
CA ALA A 176 -25.51 -37.16 67.91
C ALA A 176 -26.58 -38.15 67.31
N THR A 177 -26.30 -39.45 67.46
CA THR A 177 -27.24 -40.60 67.65
C THR A 177 -28.31 -40.97 66.59
N GLU A 178 -28.18 -42.22 66.11
CA GLU A 178 -29.19 -43.32 66.09
C GLU A 178 -30.55 -43.12 65.35
N SER A 179 -31.22 -44.14 64.80
CA SER A 179 -31.14 -45.60 65.01
C SER A 179 -31.36 -46.40 63.70
N GLY A 180 -31.76 -47.68 63.78
CA GLY A 180 -31.98 -48.61 62.65
C GLY A 180 -33.29 -48.36 61.85
N GLU A 181 -33.74 -49.26 60.97
CA GLU A 181 -33.37 -50.68 60.80
C GLU A 181 -33.21 -51.11 59.31
N GLU A 182 -32.98 -52.41 59.10
CA GLU A 182 -32.87 -53.11 57.81
C GLU A 182 -34.23 -53.09 57.02
N SER A 183 -34.38 -53.48 55.74
CA SER A 183 -33.73 -54.59 55.04
C SER A 183 -34.10 -54.63 53.54
N GLN A 184 -33.12 -54.95 52.67
CA GLN A 184 -33.28 -55.57 51.31
C GLN A 184 -34.07 -54.78 50.22
N ALA A 185 -33.82 -54.91 48.92
CA ALA A 185 -32.92 -55.79 48.15
C ALA A 185 -32.15 -55.03 47.03
N LYS A 186 -31.39 -55.75 46.19
CA LYS A 186 -30.21 -55.25 45.45
C LYS A 186 -30.33 -55.38 43.93
N VAL A 187 -30.27 -54.27 43.19
CA VAL A 187 -30.02 -54.22 41.72
C VAL A 187 -29.01 -53.10 41.39
N THR A 188 -28.11 -53.36 40.43
CA THR A 188 -26.83 -52.63 40.25
C THR A 188 -26.93 -51.32 39.45
N PRO A 189 -26.32 -50.20 39.89
CA PRO A 189 -26.17 -48.99 39.08
C PRO A 189 -24.93 -49.04 38.17
N LYS A 190 -25.04 -49.63 36.97
CA LYS A 190 -23.92 -49.68 35.99
C LYS A 190 -23.98 -48.64 34.85
N SER A 191 -25.07 -47.92 34.67
CA SER A 191 -25.28 -47.04 33.50
C SER A 191 -24.78 -45.60 33.63
N LYS A 192 -24.71 -45.02 34.85
CA LYS A 192 -24.41 -43.59 35.04
C LYS A 192 -22.92 -43.21 35.02
N LEU A 193 -22.01 -44.14 35.32
CA LEU A 193 -20.55 -43.88 35.26
C LEU A 193 -20.03 -43.83 33.81
N SER A 194 -20.52 -44.72 32.95
CA SER A 194 -20.06 -44.84 31.55
C SER A 194 -20.29 -43.57 30.73
N LYS A 195 -21.44 -42.89 30.86
CA LYS A 195 -21.70 -41.65 30.10
C LYS A 195 -20.72 -40.52 30.45
N LYS A 196 -20.37 -40.34 31.72
CA LYS A 196 -19.46 -39.26 32.14
C LYS A 196 -18.01 -39.51 31.71
N GLN A 197 -17.57 -40.77 31.71
CA GLN A 197 -16.28 -41.16 31.12
C GLN A 197 -16.29 -40.98 29.60
N ALA A 198 -17.35 -41.40 28.89
CA ALA A 198 -17.45 -41.21 27.44
C ALA A 198 -17.46 -39.73 27.01
N GLN A 199 -18.05 -38.82 27.80
CA GLN A 199 -17.96 -37.37 27.55
C GLN A 199 -16.56 -36.80 27.81
N GLN A 200 -15.83 -37.29 28.82
CA GLN A 200 -14.43 -36.88 29.01
C GLN A 200 -13.52 -37.46 27.91
N GLU A 201 -13.68 -38.72 27.52
CA GLU A 201 -12.91 -39.35 26.45
C GLU A 201 -13.17 -38.71 25.08
N SER A 202 -14.40 -38.27 24.80
CA SER A 202 -14.71 -37.54 23.56
C SER A 202 -14.16 -36.11 23.56
N GLN A 203 -14.20 -35.37 24.69
CA GLN A 203 -13.54 -34.06 24.80
C GLN A 203 -12.01 -34.18 24.70
N ASP A 204 -11.40 -35.13 25.40
CA ASP A 204 -9.96 -35.33 25.44
C ASP A 204 -9.41 -35.88 24.11
N SER A 205 -10.17 -36.72 23.40
CA SER A 205 -9.83 -37.13 22.03
C SER A 205 -10.03 -36.01 21.00
N ASN A 206 -11.04 -35.14 21.15
CA ASN A 206 -11.24 -33.99 20.26
C ASN A 206 -10.13 -32.94 20.44
N GLN A 207 -9.70 -32.64 21.68
CA GLN A 207 -8.51 -31.82 21.94
C GLN A 207 -7.23 -32.43 21.36
N LYS A 208 -7.05 -33.75 21.48
CA LYS A 208 -5.93 -34.47 20.84
C LYS A 208 -6.02 -34.48 19.31
N GLY A 209 -7.22 -34.45 18.75
CA GLY A 209 -7.48 -34.30 17.31
C GLY A 209 -7.09 -32.91 16.80
N SER A 210 -7.63 -31.86 17.43
CA SER A 210 -7.26 -30.46 17.17
C SER A 210 -5.74 -30.24 17.26
N SER A 211 -5.10 -30.74 18.32
CA SER A 211 -3.64 -30.64 18.48
C SER A 211 -2.83 -31.39 17.40
N LYS A 212 -3.38 -32.45 16.79
CA LYS A 212 -2.76 -33.15 15.65
C LYS A 212 -2.96 -32.39 14.34
N LEU A 213 -4.16 -31.86 14.08
CA LEU A 213 -4.47 -31.08 12.88
C LEU A 213 -3.64 -29.79 12.84
N GLN A 214 -3.56 -29.06 13.95
CA GLN A 214 -2.70 -27.87 14.04
C GLN A 214 -1.23 -28.21 13.78
N LYS A 215 -0.72 -29.35 14.29
CA LYS A 215 0.63 -29.86 13.97
C LYS A 215 0.81 -30.34 12.53
N LYS A 216 -0.27 -30.62 11.78
CA LYS A 216 -0.21 -30.85 10.33
C LYS A 216 -0.10 -29.50 9.60
N ARG A 217 -0.95 -28.53 9.95
CA ARG A 217 -0.91 -27.14 9.43
C ARG A 217 0.46 -26.48 9.61
N ASP A 218 1.03 -26.55 10.81
CA ASP A 218 2.31 -25.92 11.12
C ASP A 218 3.54 -26.66 10.56
N ARG A 219 3.32 -27.80 9.88
CA ARG A 219 4.32 -28.54 9.10
C ARG A 219 4.13 -28.40 7.58
N GLU A 220 3.06 -27.76 7.13
CA GLU A 220 2.83 -27.51 5.71
C GLU A 220 3.81 -26.44 5.21
N HIS A 221 4.52 -26.79 4.14
CA HIS A 221 5.64 -26.06 3.51
C HIS A 221 5.80 -26.46 2.03
N SER A 222 4.70 -26.86 1.39
CA SER A 222 4.65 -27.17 -0.05
C SER A 222 5.01 -25.94 -0.92
N ASN A 223 5.82 -26.13 -1.96
CA ASN A 223 6.31 -25.06 -2.83
C ASN A 223 5.39 -24.81 -4.04
N SER A 224 4.37 -25.66 -4.21
CA SER A 224 3.34 -25.53 -5.24
C SER A 224 1.97 -25.92 -4.71
N LEU A 225 0.93 -25.39 -5.34
CA LEU A 225 -0.47 -25.72 -5.05
C LEU A 225 -0.73 -27.23 -5.15
N LYS A 226 -0.19 -27.88 -6.19
CA LYS A 226 -0.31 -29.33 -6.41
C LYS A 226 0.30 -30.15 -5.27
N GLU A 227 1.48 -29.77 -4.78
CA GLU A 227 2.09 -30.41 -3.60
C GLU A 227 1.20 -30.25 -2.35
N SER A 228 0.59 -29.07 -2.15
CA SER A 228 -0.28 -28.84 -0.99
C SER A 228 -1.60 -29.63 -1.07
N VAL A 229 -2.25 -29.67 -2.24
CA VAL A 229 -3.44 -30.51 -2.48
C VAL A 229 -3.12 -31.98 -2.17
N ILE A 230 -1.99 -32.50 -2.68
CA ILE A 230 -1.53 -33.86 -2.39
C ILE A 230 -1.18 -34.06 -0.91
N TYR A 231 -0.62 -33.06 -0.21
CA TYR A 231 -0.36 -33.13 1.22
C TYR A 231 -1.65 -33.20 2.06
N TRP A 232 -2.70 -32.46 1.66
CA TRP A 232 -3.97 -32.44 2.37
C TRP A 232 -4.83 -33.68 2.09
N GLN A 233 -4.95 -34.07 0.82
CA GLN A 233 -5.90 -35.07 0.33
C GLN A 233 -5.26 -36.44 0.00
N GLY A 234 -3.97 -36.49 -0.35
CA GLY A 234 -3.23 -37.68 -0.76
C GLY A 234 -3.13 -37.90 -2.28
N ASN A 235 -4.00 -37.27 -3.06
CA ASN A 235 -3.99 -37.21 -4.52
C ASN A 235 -4.39 -35.79 -4.99
N ASP A 236 -4.44 -35.57 -6.30
CA ASP A 236 -4.80 -34.30 -6.96
C ASP A 236 -6.09 -34.42 -7.82
N GLU A 237 -6.82 -35.52 -7.64
CA GLU A 237 -8.10 -35.77 -8.30
C GLU A 237 -9.20 -34.96 -7.60
N ILE A 238 -10.30 -34.65 -8.31
CA ILE A 238 -11.45 -33.95 -7.74
C ILE A 238 -12.26 -34.95 -6.88
N PRO A 239 -12.49 -34.68 -5.58
CA PRO A 239 -13.30 -35.57 -4.74
C PRO A 239 -14.77 -35.58 -5.17
N MET A 240 -15.32 -36.78 -5.39
CA MET A 240 -16.74 -36.99 -5.70
C MET A 240 -17.69 -36.48 -4.59
N SER A 241 -17.18 -36.34 -3.37
CA SER A 241 -17.88 -35.75 -2.22
C SER A 241 -17.59 -34.25 -2.13
N LEU A 242 -18.65 -33.44 -2.16
CA LEU A 242 -18.54 -31.99 -1.94
C LEU A 242 -18.07 -31.66 -0.51
N GLN A 243 -18.24 -32.57 0.45
CA GLN A 243 -17.76 -32.39 1.83
C GLN A 243 -16.25 -32.57 1.93
N ASP A 244 -15.68 -33.54 1.22
CA ASP A 244 -14.24 -33.80 1.19
C ASP A 244 -13.53 -32.66 0.43
N THR A 245 -14.09 -32.25 -0.71
CA THR A 245 -13.67 -31.06 -1.47
C THR A 245 -13.66 -29.81 -0.58
N LYS A 246 -14.73 -29.56 0.19
CA LYS A 246 -14.81 -28.43 1.12
C LYS A 246 -13.72 -28.49 2.20
N GLN A 247 -13.41 -29.68 2.72
CA GLN A 247 -12.35 -29.87 3.70
C GLN A 247 -10.95 -29.58 3.11
N THR A 248 -10.64 -30.05 1.91
CA THR A 248 -9.38 -29.71 1.22
C THR A 248 -9.27 -28.21 0.98
N LEU A 249 -10.34 -27.56 0.51
CA LEU A 249 -10.39 -26.10 0.26
C LEU A 249 -10.22 -25.26 1.55
N THR A 250 -10.74 -25.72 2.69
CA THR A 250 -10.55 -25.04 3.99
C THR A 250 -9.10 -25.04 4.46
N GLU A 251 -8.31 -26.05 4.11
CA GLU A 251 -6.89 -26.09 4.49
C GLU A 251 -5.95 -25.50 3.43
N VAL A 252 -6.23 -25.69 2.13
CA VAL A 252 -5.41 -25.18 1.02
C VAL A 252 -5.63 -23.68 0.77
N MET A 253 -6.89 -23.22 0.67
CA MET A 253 -7.23 -21.81 0.39
C MET A 253 -7.74 -21.04 1.62
N GLY A 254 -7.77 -21.67 2.80
CA GLY A 254 -8.35 -21.04 3.98
C GLY A 254 -9.87 -20.77 3.86
N LEU A 255 -10.61 -21.55 3.04
CA LEU A 255 -12.06 -21.40 2.89
C LEU A 255 -12.78 -21.37 4.25
N GLY A 256 -13.51 -20.29 4.52
CA GLY A 256 -14.17 -20.02 5.80
C GLY A 256 -13.35 -19.18 6.79
N THR A 257 -12.06 -18.95 6.51
CA THR A 257 -11.20 -17.96 7.20
C THR A 257 -10.89 -16.76 6.30
N SER A 258 -10.66 -16.96 5.00
CA SER A 258 -10.52 -15.88 4.03
C SER A 258 -11.90 -15.45 3.52
N PHE A 259 -12.29 -14.19 3.75
CA PHE A 259 -13.64 -13.71 3.40
C PHE A 259 -13.90 -13.58 1.88
N ASP A 260 -12.83 -13.53 1.07
CA ASP A 260 -12.90 -13.34 -0.38
C ASP A 260 -13.13 -14.66 -1.15
N VAL A 261 -12.99 -15.82 -0.49
CA VAL A 261 -13.19 -17.15 -1.08
C VAL A 261 -14.61 -17.65 -0.80
N THR A 262 -15.47 -17.65 -1.82
CA THR A 262 -16.86 -18.12 -1.71
C THR A 262 -17.00 -19.57 -2.20
N PHE A 263 -17.61 -20.43 -1.37
CA PHE A 263 -18.01 -21.80 -1.74
C PHE A 263 -19.51 -21.99 -1.45
N ARG A 264 -20.35 -21.73 -2.46
CA ARG A 264 -21.81 -21.73 -2.35
C ARG A 264 -22.39 -23.09 -2.75
N GLN A 265 -22.83 -23.88 -1.76
CA GLN A 265 -23.47 -25.17 -1.98
C GLN A 265 -24.95 -25.00 -2.38
N MET A 266 -25.41 -25.73 -3.40
CA MET A 266 -26.73 -25.64 -4.02
C MET A 266 -27.21 -27.04 -4.47
N SER A 267 -28.39 -27.13 -5.10
CA SER A 267 -28.92 -28.38 -5.67
C SER A 267 -29.67 -28.10 -6.96
N PHE A 268 -29.32 -28.80 -8.04
CA PHE A 268 -29.93 -28.66 -9.38
C PHE A 268 -30.14 -30.05 -9.98
N GLY A 269 -31.26 -30.32 -10.66
CA GLY A 269 -31.54 -31.63 -11.25
C GLY A 269 -31.62 -32.81 -10.26
N GLY A 270 -31.69 -32.56 -8.95
CA GLY A 270 -31.59 -33.58 -7.90
C GLY A 270 -30.17 -33.89 -7.43
N HIS A 271 -29.14 -33.30 -8.04
CA HIS A 271 -27.74 -33.42 -7.62
C HIS A 271 -27.33 -32.21 -6.76
N LYS A 272 -26.58 -32.45 -5.67
CA LYS A 272 -25.91 -31.34 -4.97
C LYS A 272 -24.80 -30.79 -5.85
N THR A 273 -24.60 -29.48 -5.78
CA THR A 273 -23.53 -28.76 -6.48
C THR A 273 -22.85 -27.78 -5.55
N ALA A 274 -21.68 -27.28 -5.93
CA ALA A 274 -21.04 -26.16 -5.24
C ALA A 274 -20.33 -25.24 -6.22
N LEU A 275 -20.61 -23.94 -6.14
CA LEU A 275 -19.90 -22.91 -6.88
C LEU A 275 -18.75 -22.37 -6.02
N LEU A 276 -17.52 -22.53 -6.50
CA LEU A 276 -16.30 -21.94 -5.93
C LEU A 276 -15.87 -20.74 -6.78
N CYS A 277 -15.70 -19.57 -6.15
CA CYS A 277 -15.21 -18.38 -6.83
C CYS A 277 -14.56 -17.39 -5.85
N LEU A 278 -13.83 -16.40 -6.39
CA LEU A 278 -13.37 -15.24 -5.62
C LEU A 278 -14.39 -14.11 -5.75
N SER A 279 -14.97 -13.69 -4.61
CA SER A 279 -16.04 -12.69 -4.53
C SER A 279 -15.65 -11.37 -5.21
N GLY A 280 -14.36 -11.01 -5.12
CA GLY A 280 -13.80 -9.78 -5.68
C GLY A 280 -13.45 -9.81 -7.18
N PHE A 281 -13.61 -10.97 -7.85
CA PHE A 281 -13.39 -11.14 -9.29
C PHE A 281 -14.62 -11.65 -10.05
N THR A 282 -15.71 -11.99 -9.37
CA THR A 282 -16.86 -12.62 -10.00
C THR A 282 -17.81 -11.57 -10.57
N ASN A 283 -18.19 -11.68 -11.84
CA ASN A 283 -19.31 -10.93 -12.40
C ASN A 283 -20.62 -11.51 -11.85
N THR A 284 -21.27 -10.78 -10.94
CA THR A 284 -22.51 -11.21 -10.29
C THR A 284 -23.63 -11.46 -11.30
N ASP A 285 -23.84 -10.57 -12.27
CA ASP A 285 -24.96 -10.67 -13.21
C ASP A 285 -24.88 -11.93 -14.09
N VAL A 286 -23.70 -12.16 -14.67
CA VAL A 286 -23.42 -13.36 -15.50
C VAL A 286 -23.53 -14.64 -14.66
N THR A 287 -23.03 -14.61 -13.42
CA THR A 287 -23.08 -15.76 -12.52
C THR A 287 -24.52 -16.07 -12.10
N ASP A 288 -25.29 -15.06 -11.72
CA ASP A 288 -26.70 -15.21 -11.35
C ASP A 288 -27.56 -15.66 -12.53
N ASP A 289 -27.27 -15.25 -13.78
CA ASP A 289 -27.97 -15.77 -14.97
C ASP A 289 -27.64 -17.24 -15.27
N ILE A 290 -26.38 -17.68 -15.08
CA ILE A 290 -26.02 -19.10 -15.13
C ILE A 290 -26.75 -19.89 -14.02
N LEU A 291 -26.76 -19.39 -12.78
CA LEU A 291 -27.45 -20.03 -11.66
C LEU A 291 -28.97 -20.08 -11.86
N LYS A 292 -29.59 -19.00 -12.37
CA LYS A 292 -31.00 -19.00 -12.80
C LYS A 292 -31.25 -20.07 -13.86
N ARG A 293 -30.39 -20.19 -14.88
CA ARG A 293 -30.55 -21.20 -15.94
C ARG A 293 -30.49 -22.62 -15.39
N LEU A 294 -29.59 -22.89 -14.43
CA LEU A 294 -29.49 -24.18 -13.74
C LEU A 294 -30.73 -24.53 -12.90
N THR A 295 -31.54 -23.57 -12.44
CA THR A 295 -32.81 -23.90 -11.73
C THR A 295 -33.86 -24.59 -12.60
N TYR A 296 -33.78 -24.50 -13.94
CA TYR A 296 -34.70 -25.18 -14.85
C TYR A 296 -34.33 -26.65 -15.12
N LEU A 297 -33.22 -27.13 -14.54
CA LEU A 297 -32.75 -28.50 -14.69
C LEU A 297 -33.58 -29.47 -13.81
N THR A 298 -34.33 -30.37 -14.45
CA THR A 298 -34.99 -31.51 -13.78
C THR A 298 -34.15 -32.77 -13.90
N SER A 299 -34.36 -33.75 -13.00
CA SER A 299 -33.66 -35.04 -13.05
C SER A 299 -33.93 -35.85 -14.32
N GLU A 300 -35.05 -35.58 -14.99
CA GLU A 300 -35.45 -36.24 -16.25
C GLU A 300 -34.57 -35.81 -17.44
N ASN A 301 -33.95 -34.63 -17.37
CA ASN A 301 -33.18 -34.05 -18.47
C ASN A 301 -31.73 -34.58 -18.54
N LEU A 302 -31.23 -35.23 -17.48
CA LEU A 302 -29.83 -35.66 -17.31
C LEU A 302 -29.45 -36.92 -18.12
N SER A 303 -30.05 -37.11 -19.29
CA SER A 303 -30.01 -38.37 -20.05
C SER A 303 -28.66 -38.69 -20.70
N THR A 304 -27.77 -37.70 -20.86
CA THR A 304 -26.49 -37.82 -21.59
C THR A 304 -25.26 -37.82 -20.65
N GLY A 305 -25.47 -38.03 -19.35
CA GLY A 305 -24.47 -37.83 -18.30
C GLY A 305 -24.70 -36.51 -17.56
N VAL A 306 -24.30 -36.44 -16.28
CA VAL A 306 -24.67 -35.29 -15.43
C VAL A 306 -23.84 -34.07 -15.80
N LEU A 307 -22.50 -34.15 -15.71
CA LEU A 307 -21.61 -33.04 -16.04
C LEU A 307 -21.81 -32.51 -17.48
N SER A 308 -22.01 -33.42 -18.44
CA SER A 308 -22.19 -33.12 -19.85
C SER A 308 -23.48 -32.35 -20.13
N SER A 309 -24.62 -32.76 -19.58
CA SER A 309 -25.88 -32.02 -19.73
C SER A 309 -25.86 -30.68 -18.99
N PHE A 310 -25.27 -30.60 -17.79
CA PHE A 310 -25.03 -29.31 -17.11
C PHE A 310 -24.27 -28.34 -18.01
N MET A 311 -23.10 -28.76 -18.52
CA MET A 311 -22.18 -27.92 -19.29
C MET A 311 -22.75 -27.49 -20.65
N ASN A 312 -23.29 -28.43 -21.44
CA ASN A 312 -23.63 -28.18 -22.84
C ASN A 312 -25.07 -27.66 -23.06
N GLU A 313 -25.97 -27.86 -22.09
CA GLU A 313 -27.40 -27.52 -22.25
C GLU A 313 -27.88 -26.40 -21.29
N TYR A 314 -27.22 -26.24 -20.12
CA TYR A 314 -27.70 -25.35 -19.03
C TYR A 314 -26.70 -24.28 -18.55
N VAL A 315 -25.45 -24.26 -19.01
CA VAL A 315 -24.52 -23.12 -18.79
C VAL A 315 -24.43 -22.28 -20.07
N PRO A 316 -25.18 -21.17 -20.19
CA PRO A 316 -25.26 -20.39 -21.43
C PRO A 316 -24.10 -19.39 -21.57
N HIS A 317 -22.86 -19.87 -21.42
CA HIS A 317 -21.65 -19.03 -21.49
C HIS A 317 -20.72 -19.47 -22.63
N ILE A 318 -19.97 -18.51 -23.17
CA ILE A 318 -19.09 -18.67 -24.33
C ILE A 318 -17.77 -19.39 -23.96
N GLN A 319 -17.31 -19.23 -22.72
CA GLN A 319 -16.05 -19.80 -22.24
C GLN A 319 -16.29 -20.70 -21.03
N VAL A 320 -16.40 -22.00 -21.32
CA VAL A 320 -16.63 -23.09 -20.37
C VAL A 320 -15.69 -24.26 -20.69
N GLU A 321 -14.98 -24.79 -19.70
CA GLU A 321 -13.97 -25.84 -19.83
C GLU A 321 -14.21 -26.96 -18.79
N GLU A 322 -13.85 -28.22 -19.10
CA GLU A 322 -13.87 -29.31 -18.11
C GLU A 322 -12.54 -29.35 -17.33
N GLY A 323 -12.60 -29.19 -16.01
CA GLY A 323 -11.45 -29.37 -15.11
C GLY A 323 -11.34 -30.82 -14.63
N ASN A 324 -10.12 -31.37 -14.62
CA ASN A 324 -9.85 -32.78 -14.26
C ASN A 324 -8.99 -32.93 -12.99
N SER A 325 -8.33 -31.87 -12.54
CA SER A 325 -7.51 -31.88 -11.32
C SER A 325 -7.88 -30.75 -10.36
N LEU A 326 -7.72 -30.99 -9.05
CA LEU A 326 -8.12 -30.03 -8.02
C LEU A 326 -7.14 -28.85 -7.94
N SER A 327 -5.83 -29.06 -8.16
CA SER A 327 -4.87 -27.94 -8.25
C SER A 327 -5.18 -27.00 -9.41
N GLU A 328 -5.40 -27.52 -10.61
CA GLU A 328 -5.79 -26.73 -11.80
C GLU A 328 -7.09 -25.93 -11.56
N SER A 329 -8.08 -26.58 -10.94
CA SER A 329 -9.35 -25.95 -10.58
C SER A 329 -9.16 -24.76 -9.63
N ILE A 330 -8.28 -24.90 -8.62
CA ILE A 330 -7.95 -23.82 -7.68
C ILE A 330 -7.11 -22.72 -8.36
N GLU A 331 -6.16 -23.08 -9.23
CA GLU A 331 -5.40 -22.12 -10.05
C GLU A 331 -6.34 -21.24 -10.89
N LYS A 332 -7.34 -21.81 -11.56
CA LYS A 332 -8.34 -21.06 -12.35
C LYS A 332 -9.19 -20.13 -11.48
N VAL A 333 -9.51 -20.52 -10.25
CA VAL A 333 -10.20 -19.64 -9.27
C VAL A 333 -9.31 -18.47 -8.85
N LEU A 334 -8.01 -18.70 -8.63
CA LEU A 334 -7.02 -17.64 -8.36
C LEU A 334 -6.78 -16.74 -9.60
N GLU A 335 -7.06 -17.22 -10.81
CA GLU A 335 -7.13 -16.39 -12.03
C GLU A 335 -8.40 -15.52 -12.13
N GLY A 336 -9.42 -15.80 -11.33
CA GLY A 336 -10.71 -15.09 -11.29
C GLY A 336 -11.88 -15.79 -11.97
N LEU A 337 -11.70 -17.02 -12.48
CA LEU A 337 -12.79 -17.83 -13.03
C LEU A 337 -13.64 -18.44 -11.90
N SER A 338 -14.86 -18.86 -12.22
CA SER A 338 -15.70 -19.64 -11.30
C SER A 338 -15.64 -21.13 -11.64
N VAL A 339 -15.73 -21.98 -10.63
CA VAL A 339 -15.70 -23.45 -10.79
C VAL A 339 -16.93 -24.08 -10.13
N LEU A 340 -17.71 -24.83 -10.91
CA LEU A 340 -18.89 -25.55 -10.44
C LEU A 340 -18.55 -27.04 -10.27
N PHE A 341 -18.63 -27.50 -9.02
CA PHE A 341 -18.52 -28.90 -8.63
C PHE A 341 -19.90 -29.57 -8.63
N VAL A 342 -19.97 -30.86 -8.99
CA VAL A 342 -21.19 -31.68 -8.97
C VAL A 342 -20.93 -32.93 -8.12
N GLU A 343 -21.81 -33.22 -7.17
CA GLU A 343 -21.65 -34.38 -6.28
C GLU A 343 -21.82 -35.70 -7.04
N GLY A 344 -20.85 -36.59 -6.89
CA GLY A 344 -20.75 -37.88 -7.60
C GLY A 344 -19.82 -37.87 -8.81
N GLU A 345 -19.45 -36.70 -9.35
CA GLU A 345 -18.55 -36.57 -10.50
C GLU A 345 -17.09 -36.38 -10.06
N ASN A 346 -16.13 -36.82 -10.87
CA ASN A 346 -14.69 -36.59 -10.66
C ASN A 346 -14.11 -35.46 -11.55
N LYS A 347 -15.00 -34.57 -12.03
CA LYS A 347 -14.71 -33.43 -12.90
C LYS A 347 -15.43 -32.18 -12.38
N VAL A 348 -14.99 -31.02 -12.83
CA VAL A 348 -15.67 -29.73 -12.60
C VAL A 348 -15.94 -28.99 -13.91
N ILE A 349 -16.88 -28.06 -13.86
CA ILE A 349 -17.17 -27.12 -14.93
C ILE A 349 -16.52 -25.78 -14.58
N ILE A 350 -15.50 -25.37 -15.33
CA ILE A 350 -14.79 -24.09 -15.18
C ILE A 350 -15.46 -23.07 -16.10
N MET A 351 -15.76 -21.87 -15.61
CA MET A 351 -16.51 -20.83 -16.33
C MET A 351 -15.80 -19.49 -16.21
N ASP A 352 -15.55 -18.79 -17.33
CA ASP A 352 -14.91 -17.46 -17.27
C ASP A 352 -15.92 -16.35 -16.92
N THR A 353 -16.34 -16.32 -15.66
CA THR A 353 -17.21 -15.28 -15.10
C THR A 353 -16.43 -14.05 -14.65
N ARG A 354 -15.17 -13.85 -15.05
CA ARG A 354 -14.29 -12.86 -14.40
C ARG A 354 -14.62 -11.41 -14.77
N SER A 355 -14.64 -10.56 -13.76
CA SER A 355 -14.70 -9.11 -13.86
C SER A 355 -13.66 -8.51 -12.93
N TYR A 356 -12.72 -7.74 -13.47
CA TYR A 356 -11.76 -6.99 -12.67
C TYR A 356 -12.35 -5.61 -12.33
N PRO A 357 -12.08 -5.04 -11.13
CA PRO A 357 -12.49 -3.68 -10.79
C PRO A 357 -12.09 -2.68 -11.89
N SER A 358 -13.10 -2.11 -12.55
CA SER A 358 -12.96 -1.37 -13.81
C SER A 358 -13.18 0.15 -13.68
N ARG A 359 -13.63 0.62 -12.51
CA ARG A 359 -13.63 2.05 -12.17
C ARG A 359 -12.18 2.48 -12.02
N SER A 360 -11.69 3.34 -12.91
CA SER A 360 -10.30 3.82 -12.98
C SER A 360 -9.79 4.21 -11.58
N PRO A 361 -8.89 3.43 -10.95
CA PRO A 361 -8.35 3.78 -9.65
C PRO A 361 -7.45 5.00 -9.84
N ALA A 362 -7.64 6.04 -9.02
CA ALA A 362 -6.91 7.29 -9.17
C ALA A 362 -5.40 7.07 -8.98
N GLU A 363 -4.59 7.90 -9.65
CA GLU A 363 -3.13 7.87 -9.41
C GLU A 363 -2.85 8.30 -7.96
N PRO A 364 -2.14 7.49 -7.15
CA PRO A 364 -1.95 7.72 -5.72
C PRO A 364 -1.49 9.16 -5.43
N SER A 365 -1.95 9.74 -4.34
CA SER A 365 -1.66 11.14 -3.99
C SER A 365 -0.30 11.29 -3.30
N ILE A 366 0.07 10.29 -2.49
CA ILE A 366 1.28 10.20 -1.67
C ILE A 366 2.35 9.37 -2.40
N ASP A 367 2.06 8.11 -2.77
CA ASP A 367 3.05 7.17 -3.32
C ASP A 367 3.23 7.29 -4.87
N ARG A 368 3.38 8.50 -5.40
CA ARG A 368 3.58 8.74 -6.85
C ARG A 368 4.90 8.18 -7.38
N VAL A 369 4.91 7.72 -8.63
CA VAL A 369 6.12 7.24 -9.35
C VAL A 369 6.07 7.62 -10.83
N VAL A 370 7.20 7.95 -11.44
CA VAL A 370 7.26 8.28 -12.88
C VAL A 370 6.98 7.07 -13.77
N ARG A 371 7.32 5.86 -13.32
CA ARG A 371 7.17 4.61 -14.08
C ARG A 371 6.62 3.48 -13.21
N GLY A 372 5.37 3.09 -13.43
CA GLY A 372 4.82 1.89 -12.80
C GLY A 372 3.34 1.70 -13.02
N ALA A 373 2.76 0.82 -12.20
CA ALA A 373 1.32 0.75 -12.06
C ALA A 373 0.83 2.04 -11.35
N ARG A 374 -0.27 2.61 -11.85
CA ARG A 374 -0.89 3.85 -11.35
C ARG A 374 -2.16 3.61 -10.55
N ASP A 375 -2.60 2.36 -10.40
CA ASP A 375 -3.77 2.04 -9.60
C ASP A 375 -3.47 2.28 -8.11
N GLY A 376 -4.06 3.33 -7.56
CA GLY A 376 -4.21 3.48 -6.11
C GLY A 376 -5.30 2.56 -5.55
N PHE A 377 -5.34 2.46 -4.22
CA PHE A 377 -6.51 1.94 -3.50
C PHE A 377 -7.69 2.92 -3.55
N THR A 378 -8.83 2.44 -3.06
CA THR A 378 -10.14 3.11 -3.04
C THR A 378 -10.75 2.98 -1.64
N GLU A 379 -11.83 3.69 -1.34
CA GLU A 379 -12.48 3.63 -0.03
C GLU A 379 -13.20 2.29 0.23
N THR A 380 -13.32 1.40 -0.76
CA THR A 380 -14.06 0.13 -0.67
C THR A 380 -13.15 -1.07 -0.38
N LEU A 381 -13.34 -1.71 0.78
CA LEU A 381 -12.52 -2.83 1.26
C LEU A 381 -12.35 -3.97 0.24
N LEU A 382 -13.45 -4.45 -0.36
CA LEU A 382 -13.41 -5.56 -1.33
C LEU A 382 -12.61 -5.21 -2.59
N SER A 383 -12.73 -3.97 -3.09
CA SER A 383 -11.99 -3.47 -4.26
C SER A 383 -10.48 -3.51 -4.02
N ASN A 384 -10.05 -3.01 -2.86
CA ASN A 384 -8.64 -2.98 -2.47
C ASN A 384 -8.04 -4.39 -2.40
N ILE A 385 -8.81 -5.33 -1.89
CA ILE A 385 -8.41 -6.72 -1.72
C ILE A 385 -8.33 -7.44 -3.08
N SER A 386 -9.26 -7.19 -4.01
CA SER A 386 -9.14 -7.62 -5.42
C SER A 386 -7.86 -7.10 -6.08
N LEU A 387 -7.49 -5.83 -5.87
CA LEU A 387 -6.29 -5.23 -6.46
C LEU A 387 -4.99 -5.88 -5.98
N VAL A 388 -4.97 -6.45 -4.77
CA VAL A 388 -3.83 -7.20 -4.22
C VAL A 388 -3.87 -8.68 -4.61
N ARG A 389 -5.02 -9.37 -4.48
CA ARG A 389 -5.19 -10.78 -4.92
C ARG A 389 -4.89 -10.93 -6.42
N ARG A 390 -5.12 -9.90 -7.25
CA ARG A 390 -4.79 -9.90 -8.70
C ARG A 390 -3.28 -9.99 -8.96
N ARG A 391 -2.46 -9.56 -7.98
CA ARG A 391 -0.99 -9.59 -8.01
C ARG A 391 -0.43 -10.80 -7.28
N VAL A 392 -1.06 -11.18 -6.17
CA VAL A 392 -0.68 -12.32 -5.33
C VAL A 392 -1.74 -13.41 -5.48
N ARG A 393 -1.63 -14.18 -6.56
CA ARG A 393 -2.45 -15.36 -6.88
C ARG A 393 -2.00 -16.59 -6.07
N ASP A 394 -1.91 -16.42 -4.76
CA ASP A 394 -1.43 -17.43 -3.83
C ASP A 394 -2.60 -18.00 -3.01
N PRO A 395 -2.69 -19.33 -2.80
CA PRO A 395 -3.76 -19.95 -2.02
C PRO A 395 -3.56 -19.75 -0.50
N GLY A 396 -2.33 -19.64 -0.02
CA GLY A 396 -1.97 -19.41 1.38
C GLY A 396 -2.17 -17.97 1.84
N LEU A 397 -2.39 -17.03 0.91
CA LEU A 397 -2.84 -15.66 1.19
C LEU A 397 -4.27 -15.67 1.73
N LYS A 398 -4.41 -15.30 3.01
CA LYS A 398 -5.67 -15.21 3.75
C LYS A 398 -6.03 -13.76 4.02
N TYR A 399 -7.34 -13.52 4.09
CA TYR A 399 -7.97 -12.24 4.43
C TYR A 399 -9.00 -12.45 5.55
N GLU A 400 -8.59 -12.32 6.81
CA GLU A 400 -9.48 -12.49 7.97
C GLU A 400 -10.20 -11.17 8.30
N LEU A 401 -11.54 -11.21 8.38
CA LEU A 401 -12.40 -10.03 8.60
C LEU A 401 -12.85 -9.91 10.06
N PHE A 402 -12.73 -8.71 10.62
CA PHE A 402 -13.13 -8.36 11.98
C PHE A 402 -13.95 -7.07 12.01
N ARG A 403 -14.81 -6.89 13.02
CA ARG A 403 -15.55 -5.65 13.25
C ARG A 403 -14.99 -4.90 14.44
N VAL A 404 -14.74 -3.61 14.26
CA VAL A 404 -14.13 -2.74 15.28
C VAL A 404 -15.08 -1.61 15.68
N GLY A 405 -15.24 -1.45 17.00
CA GLY A 405 -16.03 -0.38 17.60
C GLY A 405 -17.53 -0.72 17.78
N ARG A 406 -18.10 -0.30 18.91
CA ARG A 406 -19.45 -0.70 19.35
C ARG A 406 -20.58 -0.17 18.46
N ARG A 407 -20.46 1.07 17.98
CA ARG A 407 -21.51 1.78 17.23
C ARG A 407 -21.30 1.76 15.72
N THR A 408 -20.06 1.98 15.25
CA THR A 408 -19.78 1.96 13.80
C THR A 408 -19.61 0.55 13.26
N GLN A 409 -19.15 -0.40 14.08
CA GLN A 409 -18.85 -1.80 13.69
C GLN A 409 -18.06 -1.89 12.38
N THR A 410 -17.05 -1.02 12.24
CA THR A 410 -16.28 -0.84 11.00
C THR A 410 -15.56 -2.14 10.66
N ASP A 411 -15.74 -2.63 9.44
CA ASP A 411 -15.10 -3.84 8.95
C ASP A 411 -13.58 -3.57 8.69
N VAL A 412 -12.73 -4.41 9.28
CA VAL A 412 -11.26 -4.36 9.25
C VAL A 412 -10.75 -5.73 8.79
N CYS A 413 -9.90 -5.76 7.77
CA CYS A 413 -9.35 -7.02 7.25
C CYS A 413 -7.86 -7.14 7.55
N VAL A 414 -7.46 -8.26 8.17
CA VAL A 414 -6.07 -8.67 8.37
C VAL A 414 -5.66 -9.58 7.22
N ALA A 415 -4.64 -9.21 6.46
CA ALA A 415 -4.13 -10.02 5.35
C ALA A 415 -2.67 -10.47 5.57
N TYR A 416 -2.41 -11.74 5.28
CA TYR A 416 -1.10 -12.39 5.45
C TYR A 416 -1.01 -13.68 4.61
N ILE A 417 0.20 -14.23 4.44
CA ILE A 417 0.42 -15.53 3.80
C ILE A 417 0.90 -16.55 4.87
N ASP A 418 0.14 -17.63 5.09
CA ASP A 418 0.26 -18.50 6.30
C ASP A 418 1.58 -19.26 6.44
N ASP A 419 2.18 -19.67 5.33
CA ASP A 419 3.44 -20.41 5.21
C ASP A 419 4.68 -19.52 5.33
N ILE A 420 4.55 -18.22 5.01
CA ILE A 420 5.63 -17.23 5.11
C ILE A 420 5.59 -16.50 6.46
N VAL A 421 4.45 -16.04 6.95
CA VAL A 421 4.37 -15.09 8.07
C VAL A 421 4.77 -15.69 9.44
N ASP A 422 5.28 -14.87 10.35
CA ASP A 422 5.33 -15.21 11.78
C ASP A 422 3.92 -15.19 12.38
N LYS A 423 3.34 -16.37 12.60
CA LYS A 423 2.01 -16.53 13.20
C LYS A 423 1.89 -15.85 14.57
N THR A 424 2.99 -15.68 15.31
CA THR A 424 3.01 -14.95 16.60
C THR A 424 2.68 -13.48 16.42
N GLN A 425 3.13 -12.86 15.32
CA GLN A 425 2.82 -11.47 14.99
C GLN A 425 1.38 -11.32 14.51
N VAL A 426 0.89 -12.25 13.66
CA VAL A 426 -0.52 -12.29 13.23
C VAL A 426 -1.47 -12.38 14.43
N MET A 427 -1.27 -13.35 15.33
CA MET A 427 -2.09 -13.50 16.53
C MET A 427 -2.01 -12.25 17.42
N SER A 428 -0.81 -11.70 17.65
CA SER A 428 -0.67 -10.47 18.46
C SER A 428 -1.37 -9.25 17.87
N VAL A 429 -1.54 -9.16 16.55
CA VAL A 429 -2.31 -8.11 15.88
C VAL A 429 -3.82 -8.38 15.99
N ILE A 430 -4.26 -9.61 15.72
CA ILE A 430 -5.66 -10.04 15.82
C ILE A 430 -6.21 -9.89 17.25
N ASP A 431 -5.45 -10.33 18.26
CA ASP A 431 -5.85 -10.24 19.67
C ASP A 431 -5.96 -8.79 20.12
N LYS A 432 -5.05 -7.92 19.65
CA LYS A 432 -5.13 -6.47 19.89
C LYS A 432 -6.35 -5.85 19.20
N ILE A 433 -6.64 -6.18 17.94
CA ILE A 433 -7.85 -5.73 17.23
C ILE A 433 -9.12 -6.14 17.99
N LYS A 434 -9.19 -7.38 18.47
CA LYS A 434 -10.32 -7.89 19.28
C LYS A 434 -10.45 -7.23 20.65
N SER A 435 -9.38 -6.61 21.17
CA SER A 435 -9.39 -5.91 22.47
C SER A 435 -9.86 -4.44 22.39
N ILE A 436 -10.17 -3.92 21.19
CA ILE A 436 -10.60 -2.54 20.98
C ILE A 436 -12.06 -2.33 21.42
N ASP A 437 -12.27 -1.86 22.65
CA ASP A 437 -13.57 -1.34 23.12
C ASP A 437 -13.63 0.20 23.04
N ILE A 438 -14.08 0.70 21.90
CA ILE A 438 -14.38 2.13 21.66
C ILE A 438 -15.70 2.26 20.90
N ASP A 439 -16.29 3.47 20.82
CA ASP A 439 -17.56 3.66 20.11
C ASP A 439 -17.46 3.45 18.59
N GLY A 440 -16.31 3.73 17.96
CA GLY A 440 -16.10 3.51 16.53
C GLY A 440 -14.76 4.04 16.01
N ILE A 441 -14.45 3.71 14.76
CA ILE A 441 -13.27 4.24 14.02
C ILE A 441 -13.68 4.98 12.72
N PRO A 442 -14.44 6.10 12.80
CA PRO A 442 -14.87 6.86 11.62
C PRO A 442 -13.74 7.59 10.88
N LEU A 443 -12.53 7.68 11.46
CA LEU A 443 -11.30 8.12 10.77
C LEU A 443 -10.37 6.91 10.46
N ALA A 444 -10.99 5.74 10.29
CA ALA A 444 -10.43 4.52 9.73
C ALA A 444 -8.99 4.16 10.20
N ASP A 445 -8.01 4.28 9.30
CA ASP A 445 -6.68 3.68 9.45
C ASP A 445 -5.81 4.33 10.55
N LYS A 446 -5.91 5.65 10.78
CA LYS A 446 -5.13 6.30 11.86
C LYS A 446 -5.68 5.97 13.25
N GLN A 447 -7.00 5.98 13.40
CA GLN A 447 -7.64 5.55 14.65
C GLN A 447 -7.39 4.06 14.93
N LEU A 448 -7.30 3.23 13.89
CA LEU A 448 -6.92 1.84 14.05
C LEU A 448 -5.42 1.69 14.45
N GLU A 449 -4.49 2.46 13.89
CA GLU A 449 -3.09 2.45 14.36
C GLU A 449 -3.02 2.76 15.86
N GLU A 450 -3.62 3.88 16.28
CA GLU A 450 -3.57 4.33 17.67
C GLU A 450 -4.20 3.32 18.64
N ALA A 451 -5.30 2.66 18.24
CA ALA A 451 -5.98 1.65 19.04
C ALA A 451 -5.18 0.33 19.15
N ILE A 452 -4.57 -0.17 18.07
CA ILE A 452 -3.79 -1.42 18.11
C ILE A 452 -2.41 -1.18 18.74
N ILE A 453 -1.75 -0.03 18.50
CA ILE A 453 -0.40 0.25 19.03
C ILE A 453 -0.44 0.76 20.47
N GLY A 454 -1.40 1.62 20.80
CA GLY A 454 -1.53 2.31 22.07
C GLY A 454 -1.07 3.78 21.98
N GLY A 455 -1.92 4.70 22.46
CA GLY A 455 -1.67 6.14 22.40
C GLY A 455 -0.46 6.58 23.23
N GLY A 456 0.61 6.99 22.55
CA GLY A 456 1.82 7.54 23.17
C GLY A 456 2.34 8.75 22.39
N TRP A 457 3.00 9.68 23.08
CA TRP A 457 3.53 10.94 22.53
C TRP A 457 4.80 10.76 21.67
N ASN A 458 4.92 9.62 20.97
CA ASN A 458 6.03 9.35 20.07
C ASN A 458 5.72 9.93 18.68
N PRO A 459 6.55 10.86 18.15
CA PRO A 459 6.30 11.45 16.83
C PRO A 459 6.66 10.52 15.66
N TYR A 460 7.43 9.44 15.88
CA TYR A 460 7.88 8.55 14.81
C TYR A 460 6.84 7.48 14.46
N PRO A 461 6.44 7.33 13.19
CA PRO A 461 5.44 6.35 12.77
C PRO A 461 5.89 4.92 13.05
N MET A 462 4.99 4.09 13.57
CA MET A 462 5.24 2.70 13.95
C MET A 462 4.74 1.69 12.90
N VAL A 463 4.06 2.20 11.86
CA VAL A 463 3.55 1.46 10.71
C VAL A 463 4.06 2.09 9.42
N ARG A 464 4.03 1.35 8.32
CA ARG A 464 4.13 1.95 6.99
C ARG A 464 2.74 2.01 6.34
N TYR A 465 2.28 3.21 6.04
CA TYR A 465 1.14 3.44 5.17
C TYR A 465 1.52 3.27 3.69
N SER A 466 0.57 2.84 2.85
CA SER A 466 0.69 2.94 1.39
C SER A 466 -0.69 2.96 0.71
N GLU A 467 -0.81 3.77 -0.34
CA GLU A 467 -1.97 3.82 -1.23
C GLU A 467 -1.88 2.76 -2.36
N ARG A 468 -0.86 1.88 -2.37
CA ARG A 468 -0.49 1.09 -3.55
C ARG A 468 -0.65 -0.43 -3.40
N PRO A 469 -1.43 -1.10 -4.27
CA PRO A 469 -1.51 -2.56 -4.30
C PRO A 469 -0.21 -3.26 -4.70
N ASP A 470 0.68 -2.64 -5.50
CA ASP A 470 1.96 -3.27 -5.87
C ASP A 470 3.00 -3.21 -4.74
N VAL A 471 2.96 -2.17 -3.89
CA VAL A 471 3.75 -2.09 -2.66
C VAL A 471 3.23 -3.09 -1.63
N VAL A 472 1.92 -3.15 -1.41
CA VAL A 472 1.31 -4.12 -0.47
C VAL A 472 1.58 -5.57 -0.89
N ALA A 473 1.41 -5.91 -2.17
CA ALA A 473 1.75 -7.23 -2.70
C ALA A 473 3.22 -7.60 -2.46
N SER A 474 4.15 -6.66 -2.66
CA SER A 474 5.57 -6.89 -2.36
C SER A 474 5.83 -7.14 -0.87
N ASN A 475 5.10 -6.46 0.03
CA ASN A 475 5.25 -6.60 1.48
C ASN A 475 4.68 -7.93 2.02
N LEU A 476 3.57 -8.42 1.47
CA LEU A 476 3.05 -9.77 1.75
C LEU A 476 4.10 -10.84 1.43
N LEU A 477 4.77 -10.73 0.27
CA LEU A 477 5.85 -11.64 -0.14
C LEU A 477 7.14 -11.50 0.70
N GLU A 478 7.28 -10.43 1.51
CA GLU A 478 8.31 -10.33 2.55
C GLU A 478 7.93 -11.02 3.86
N GLY A 479 6.67 -11.47 4.01
CA GLY A 479 6.13 -12.02 5.26
C GLY A 479 5.67 -10.97 6.27
N ARG A 480 5.18 -9.82 5.79
CA ARG A 480 4.56 -8.77 6.63
C ARG A 480 3.04 -9.01 6.77
N VAL A 481 2.48 -8.53 7.89
CA VAL A 481 1.04 -8.47 8.13
C VAL A 481 0.51 -7.15 7.57
N ILE A 482 -0.64 -7.20 6.91
CA ILE A 482 -1.29 -6.04 6.28
C ILE A 482 -2.65 -5.82 6.96
N LEU A 483 -3.02 -4.56 7.19
CA LEU A 483 -4.37 -4.19 7.64
C LEU A 483 -5.04 -3.27 6.61
N PHE A 484 -6.23 -3.66 6.17
CA PHE A 484 -7.15 -2.82 5.42
C PHE A 484 -8.28 -2.39 6.37
N VAL A 485 -8.75 -1.15 6.22
CA VAL A 485 -9.92 -0.63 6.93
C VAL A 485 -10.92 -0.17 5.88
N ASP A 486 -12.18 -0.60 5.99
CA ASP A 486 -13.22 -0.07 5.09
C ASP A 486 -13.37 1.45 5.28
N THR A 487 -13.79 2.15 4.23
CA THR A 487 -13.81 3.62 4.10
C THR A 487 -12.45 4.33 3.97
N SER A 488 -11.31 3.62 3.94
CA SER A 488 -9.98 4.23 3.68
C SER A 488 -9.31 3.75 2.38
N PRO A 489 -8.74 4.66 1.57
CA PRO A 489 -7.87 4.34 0.44
C PRO A 489 -6.40 4.12 0.87
N ILE A 490 -6.12 3.96 2.16
CA ILE A 490 -4.77 3.76 2.70
C ILE A 490 -4.70 2.41 3.43
N VAL A 491 -3.63 1.65 3.17
CA VAL A 491 -3.40 0.32 3.74
C VAL A 491 -2.18 0.34 4.65
N ILE A 492 -2.29 -0.33 5.80
CA ILE A 492 -1.28 -0.34 6.87
C ILE A 492 -0.40 -1.59 6.75
N VAL A 493 0.92 -1.42 6.84
CA VAL A 493 1.93 -2.49 6.75
C VAL A 493 2.69 -2.64 8.07
N LEU A 494 2.75 -3.88 8.58
CA LEU A 494 3.30 -4.25 9.89
C LEU A 494 4.22 -5.50 9.80
N PRO A 495 5.34 -5.58 10.55
CA PRO A 495 6.04 -4.49 11.23
C PRO A 495 6.77 -3.58 10.22
N THR A 496 7.22 -2.41 10.70
CA THR A 496 8.07 -1.49 9.94
C THR A 496 9.34 -1.12 10.70
N THR A 497 10.36 -0.71 9.95
CA THR A 497 11.61 -0.12 10.48
C THR A 497 11.78 1.31 9.97
N PHE A 498 12.63 2.09 10.65
CA PHE A 498 13.04 3.43 10.19
C PHE A 498 13.53 3.40 8.72
N PHE A 499 14.27 2.35 8.34
CA PHE A 499 14.82 2.22 6.99
C PHE A 499 13.78 1.79 5.93
N ASP A 500 12.70 1.11 6.31
CA ASP A 500 11.57 0.83 5.40
C ASP A 500 10.80 2.11 5.04
N LEU A 501 10.68 3.03 6.00
CA LEU A 501 9.99 4.31 5.86
C LEU A 501 10.77 5.32 5.01
N CYS A 502 12.10 5.18 4.96
CA CYS A 502 12.98 5.93 4.06
C CYS A 502 12.98 5.43 2.61
N GLN A 503 12.49 4.21 2.33
CA GLN A 503 12.51 3.64 0.97
C GLN A 503 11.26 4.02 0.16
N HIS A 504 11.40 4.10 -1.16
CA HIS A 504 10.29 4.36 -2.09
C HIS A 504 10.22 3.32 -3.20
N ALA A 505 9.03 3.06 -3.71
CA ALA A 505 8.78 2.11 -4.79
C ALA A 505 9.60 2.43 -6.06
N GLU A 506 9.81 3.71 -6.38
CA GLU A 506 10.49 4.17 -7.59
C GLU A 506 11.93 3.63 -7.74
N GLU A 507 12.71 3.56 -6.66
CA GLU A 507 14.06 3.00 -6.66
C GLU A 507 14.08 1.56 -7.15
N ASN A 508 13.04 0.81 -6.79
CA ASN A 508 12.86 -0.59 -7.14
C ASN A 508 12.40 -0.80 -8.58
N ARG A 509 12.00 0.27 -9.29
CA ARG A 509 11.54 0.25 -10.69
C ARG A 509 12.57 0.79 -11.71
N GLN A 510 13.70 1.33 -11.23
CA GLN A 510 14.87 1.71 -12.04
C GLN A 510 15.87 0.55 -12.20
N THR A 511 16.99 0.77 -12.92
CA THR A 511 18.14 -0.17 -12.91
C THR A 511 18.81 -0.20 -11.53
N PRO A 512 19.51 -1.29 -11.13
CA PRO A 512 20.11 -1.41 -9.79
C PRO A 512 21.06 -0.26 -9.42
N PHE A 513 21.86 0.21 -10.38
CA PHE A 513 22.77 1.34 -10.22
C PHE A 513 22.00 2.66 -9.99
N MET A 514 21.06 3.01 -10.88
CA MET A 514 20.31 4.27 -10.75
C MET A 514 19.37 4.28 -9.54
N GLY A 515 18.78 3.13 -9.18
CA GLY A 515 18.02 2.98 -7.93
C GLY A 515 18.90 3.16 -6.69
N THR A 516 20.16 2.69 -6.73
CA THR A 516 21.13 2.94 -5.65
C THR A 516 21.50 4.43 -5.56
N TYR A 517 21.77 5.10 -6.70
CA TYR A 517 22.05 6.54 -6.74
C TYR A 517 20.90 7.37 -6.13
N LEU A 518 19.66 7.15 -6.57
CA LEU A 518 18.49 7.84 -6.04
C LEU A 518 18.32 7.61 -4.53
N ARG A 519 18.64 6.41 -4.05
CA ARG A 519 18.59 6.08 -2.62
C ARG A 519 19.64 6.84 -1.81
N TRP A 520 20.87 6.98 -2.30
CA TRP A 520 21.89 7.81 -1.66
C TRP A 520 21.49 9.29 -1.64
N VAL A 521 20.98 9.82 -2.76
CA VAL A 521 20.44 11.20 -2.81
C VAL A 521 19.34 11.40 -1.77
N ARG A 522 18.40 10.44 -1.63
CA ARG A 522 17.38 10.51 -0.59
C ARG A 522 17.94 10.43 0.82
N PHE A 523 18.80 9.45 1.14
CA PHE A 523 19.36 9.34 2.49
C PHE A 523 20.12 10.62 2.87
N ILE A 524 20.91 11.21 1.96
CA ILE A 524 21.58 12.50 2.17
C ILE A 524 20.54 13.61 2.39
N GLY A 525 19.48 13.67 1.60
CA GLY A 525 18.38 14.62 1.79
C GLY A 525 17.68 14.50 3.15
N ILE A 526 17.38 13.28 3.61
CA ILE A 526 16.77 13.01 4.91
C ILE A 526 17.73 13.41 6.06
N PHE A 527 19.01 13.03 5.99
CA PHE A 527 19.99 13.41 7.00
C PHE A 527 20.24 14.93 7.02
N ALA A 528 20.30 15.58 5.86
CA ALA A 528 20.40 17.03 5.75
C ALA A 528 19.15 17.73 6.34
N SER A 529 17.94 17.21 6.08
CA SER A 529 16.72 17.79 6.61
C SER A 529 16.68 17.81 8.14
N MET A 530 17.31 16.86 8.82
CA MET A 530 17.31 16.80 10.29
C MET A 530 18.52 17.50 10.93
N PHE A 531 19.72 17.34 10.36
CA PHE A 531 20.97 17.78 11.02
C PHE A 531 21.60 19.05 10.45
N LEU A 532 21.33 19.45 9.20
CA LEU A 532 22.08 20.53 8.54
C LEU A 532 21.90 21.88 9.25
N LEU A 533 20.69 22.19 9.72
CA LEU A 533 20.40 23.48 10.38
C LEU A 533 20.97 23.57 11.80
N PRO A 534 20.74 22.59 12.70
CA PRO A 534 21.41 22.58 14.01
C PRO A 534 22.94 22.61 13.89
N LEU A 535 23.51 21.87 12.92
CA LEU A 535 24.96 21.84 12.70
C LEU A 535 25.49 23.17 12.15
N TRP A 536 24.83 23.78 11.17
CA TRP A 536 25.23 25.09 10.65
C TRP A 536 25.13 26.17 11.73
N MET A 537 24.03 26.19 12.50
CA MET A 537 23.87 27.11 13.63
C MET A 537 25.00 26.94 14.65
N LEU A 538 25.44 25.70 14.91
CA LEU A 538 26.57 25.44 15.80
C LEU A 538 27.89 25.98 15.25
N LEU A 539 28.17 25.83 13.94
CA LEU A 539 29.37 26.37 13.28
C LEU A 539 29.39 27.91 13.20
N VAL A 540 28.23 28.58 13.28
CA VAL A 540 28.13 30.04 13.37
C VAL A 540 28.34 30.54 14.81
N ILE A 541 27.92 29.77 15.81
CA ILE A 541 28.17 30.08 17.24
C ILE A 541 29.63 29.79 17.62
N HIS A 542 30.23 28.75 17.04
CA HIS A 542 31.61 28.34 17.25
C HIS A 542 32.40 28.28 15.93
N PRO A 543 32.86 29.42 15.39
CA PRO A 543 33.69 29.45 14.18
C PRO A 543 34.96 28.61 14.28
N GLU A 544 35.49 28.40 15.49
CA GLU A 544 36.66 27.55 15.78
C GLU A 544 36.45 26.05 15.48
N LEU A 545 35.21 25.61 15.25
CA LEU A 545 34.89 24.25 14.80
C LEU A 545 34.90 24.10 13.28
N LYS A 546 35.01 25.20 12.52
CA LYS A 546 35.09 25.14 11.06
C LYS A 546 36.49 24.69 10.62
N PRO A 547 36.61 23.65 9.76
CA PRO A 547 37.82 23.43 8.99
C PRO A 547 38.04 24.63 8.04
N ALA A 548 39.29 25.07 7.85
CA ALA A 548 39.60 26.23 7.01
C ALA A 548 39.08 26.13 5.55
N MET A 549 38.90 24.90 5.05
CA MET A 549 38.29 24.62 3.74
C MET A 549 36.81 25.05 3.64
N LEU A 550 36.17 25.36 4.76
CA LEU A 550 34.78 25.80 4.88
C LEU A 550 34.66 27.23 5.42
N ASP A 551 35.72 28.04 5.37
CA ASP A 551 35.70 29.39 5.94
C ASP A 551 34.71 30.35 5.26
N PHE A 552 34.34 30.07 4.01
CA PHE A 552 33.26 30.76 3.29
C PHE A 552 31.86 30.56 3.94
N ILE A 553 31.70 29.57 4.83
CA ILE A 553 30.45 29.31 5.54
C ILE A 553 30.35 30.19 6.78
N GLY A 554 29.36 31.08 6.76
CA GLY A 554 28.99 31.97 7.87
C GLY A 554 28.17 33.16 7.34
N PRO A 555 27.27 33.76 8.15
CA PRO A 555 26.40 34.85 7.70
C PRO A 555 27.23 36.09 7.33
N GLN A 556 27.22 36.46 6.04
CA GLN A 556 27.98 37.62 5.54
C GLN A 556 27.45 38.98 6.05
N LYS A 557 26.24 39.01 6.63
CA LYS A 557 25.62 40.20 7.23
C LYS A 557 24.88 39.82 8.52
N THR A 558 24.99 40.66 9.55
CA THR A 558 24.21 40.52 10.78
C THR A 558 22.78 41.01 10.55
N ALA A 559 21.80 40.12 10.55
CA ALA A 559 20.38 40.47 10.52
C ALA A 559 19.89 41.03 11.87
N ARG A 560 18.72 41.67 11.87
CA ARG A 560 18.18 42.41 13.03
C ARG A 560 17.68 41.52 14.18
N ILE A 561 17.41 40.24 13.92
CA ILE A 561 16.89 39.27 14.89
C ILE A 561 17.83 38.07 15.07
N PRO A 562 17.89 37.45 16.28
CA PRO A 562 18.77 36.31 16.54
C PRO A 562 18.52 35.14 15.58
N ILE A 563 19.57 34.40 15.24
CA ILE A 563 19.52 33.29 14.26
C ILE A 563 18.50 32.20 14.66
N LEU A 564 18.37 31.89 15.96
CA LEU A 564 17.31 30.98 16.45
C LEU A 564 15.91 31.51 16.11
N ALA A 565 15.66 32.80 16.33
CA ALA A 565 14.37 33.41 16.05
C ALA A 565 14.06 33.41 14.55
N GLN A 566 15.07 33.64 13.69
CA GLN A 566 14.93 33.49 12.24
C GLN A 566 14.49 32.08 11.87
N PHE A 567 15.19 31.05 12.36
CA PHE A 567 14.82 29.66 12.10
C PHE A 567 13.42 29.32 12.60
N LEU A 568 13.05 29.68 13.83
CA LEU A 568 11.71 29.41 14.37
C LEU A 568 10.61 30.13 13.58
N ILE A 569 10.84 31.36 13.11
CA ILE A 569 9.88 32.11 12.29
C ILE A 569 9.73 31.47 10.90
N VAL A 570 10.82 31.10 10.22
CA VAL A 570 10.73 30.47 8.88
C VAL A 570 10.17 29.04 8.98
N GLU A 571 10.55 28.28 10.00
CA GLU A 571 10.04 26.92 10.26
C GLU A 571 8.52 26.90 10.55
N LEU A 572 7.98 27.96 11.18
CA LEU A 572 6.54 28.15 11.35
C LEU A 572 5.88 28.70 10.08
N GLY A 573 6.53 29.65 9.40
CA GLY A 573 6.01 30.28 8.19
C GLY A 573 5.86 29.34 7.00
N VAL A 574 6.83 28.43 6.79
CA VAL A 574 6.75 27.36 5.78
C VAL A 574 5.60 26.39 6.08
N ASP A 575 5.33 26.12 7.36
CA ASP A 575 4.24 25.24 7.79
C ASP A 575 2.88 25.89 7.59
N LEU A 576 2.74 27.17 7.96
CA LEU A 576 1.53 27.96 7.75
C LEU A 576 1.22 28.11 6.25
N LEU A 577 2.26 28.34 5.42
CA LEU A 577 2.15 28.34 3.97
C LEU A 577 1.71 26.97 3.44
N ARG A 578 2.24 25.86 3.98
CA ARG A 578 1.85 24.51 3.58
C ARG A 578 0.40 24.20 3.94
N MET A 579 -0.05 24.54 5.15
CA MET A 579 -1.43 24.37 5.58
C MET A 579 -2.39 25.20 4.71
N ALA A 580 -2.05 26.47 4.45
CA ALA A 580 -2.81 27.32 3.54
C ALA A 580 -2.87 26.74 2.12
N ALA A 581 -1.75 26.22 1.59
CA ALA A 581 -1.68 25.61 0.26
C ALA A 581 -2.55 24.35 0.12
N VAL A 582 -2.67 23.52 1.16
CA VAL A 582 -3.57 22.34 1.15
C VAL A 582 -5.05 22.74 1.14
N HIS A 583 -5.40 23.87 1.77
CA HIS A 583 -6.76 24.42 1.72
C HIS A 583 -7.02 25.32 0.50
N THR A 584 -6.04 25.52 -0.38
CA THR A 584 -6.13 26.38 -1.56
C THR A 584 -6.24 25.53 -2.83
N PRO A 585 -7.17 25.80 -3.77
CA PRO A 585 -7.26 25.06 -5.03
C PRO A 585 -5.95 25.07 -5.82
N THR A 586 -5.55 23.94 -6.40
CA THR A 586 -4.21 23.68 -6.96
C THR A 586 -3.64 24.80 -7.85
N PRO A 587 -4.39 25.44 -8.78
CA PRO A 587 -3.88 26.54 -9.60
C PRO A 587 -3.48 27.77 -8.77
N LEU A 588 -4.28 28.10 -7.75
CA LEU A 588 -4.01 29.20 -6.82
C LEU A 588 -2.87 28.82 -5.87
N GLY A 589 -2.78 27.56 -5.43
CA GLY A 589 -1.71 27.07 -4.56
C GLY A 589 -0.32 27.24 -5.19
N SER A 590 -0.17 26.90 -6.48
CA SER A 590 1.07 27.13 -7.23
C SER A 590 1.45 28.61 -7.33
N ALA A 591 0.47 29.49 -7.60
CA ALA A 591 0.70 30.93 -7.69
C ALA A 591 1.08 31.54 -6.32
N MET A 592 0.38 31.16 -5.25
CA MET A 592 0.70 31.58 -3.88
C MET A 592 2.07 31.07 -3.43
N GLY A 593 2.45 29.85 -3.81
CA GLY A 593 3.79 29.30 -3.55
C GLY A 593 4.90 30.13 -4.20
N LEU A 594 4.71 30.55 -5.46
CA LEU A 594 5.65 31.41 -6.18
C LEU A 594 5.78 32.80 -5.53
N ILE A 595 4.64 33.41 -5.17
CA ILE A 595 4.59 34.72 -4.49
C ILE A 595 5.25 34.64 -3.10
N ALA A 596 5.01 33.57 -2.33
CA ALA A 596 5.64 33.39 -1.03
C ALA A 596 7.16 33.16 -1.14
N ALA A 597 7.60 32.34 -2.10
CA ALA A 597 9.02 32.05 -2.30
C ALA A 597 9.82 33.28 -2.76
N ILE A 598 9.30 34.03 -3.75
CA ILE A 598 9.99 35.20 -4.30
C ILE A 598 9.72 36.44 -3.44
N LEU A 599 8.47 36.87 -3.34
CA LEU A 599 8.13 38.21 -2.85
C LEU A 599 8.27 38.31 -1.33
N ILE A 600 7.84 37.30 -0.56
CA ILE A 600 8.03 37.30 0.90
C ILE A 600 9.50 36.99 1.26
N GLY A 601 10.12 36.02 0.56
CA GLY A 601 11.52 35.64 0.78
C GLY A 601 12.51 36.78 0.55
N ASP A 602 12.46 37.42 -0.62
CA ASP A 602 13.39 38.49 -1.00
C ASP A 602 13.17 39.76 -0.16
N ILE A 603 11.92 40.18 0.08
CA ILE A 603 11.63 41.35 0.94
C ILE A 603 12.08 41.11 2.39
N ALA A 604 11.95 39.89 2.94
CA ALA A 604 12.43 39.57 4.28
C ALA A 604 13.97 39.54 4.37
N VAL A 605 14.67 39.19 3.29
CA VAL A 605 16.13 39.34 3.17
C VAL A 605 16.53 40.82 3.05
N GLN A 606 15.93 41.57 2.12
CA GLN A 606 16.27 42.98 1.85
C GLN A 606 16.01 43.91 3.05
N SER A 607 14.94 43.65 3.81
CA SER A 607 14.64 44.37 5.06
C SER A 607 15.58 44.04 6.22
N GLY A 608 16.41 43.00 6.08
CA GLY A 608 17.35 42.53 7.11
C GLY A 608 16.68 41.73 8.23
N LEU A 609 15.52 41.11 7.97
CA LEU A 609 14.86 40.19 8.90
C LEU A 609 15.56 38.82 8.88
N PHE A 610 15.89 38.31 7.70
CA PHE A 610 16.62 37.06 7.51
C PHE A 610 17.99 37.28 6.86
N VAL A 611 18.95 36.38 7.13
CA VAL A 611 20.18 36.27 6.32
C VAL A 611 19.97 35.28 5.16
N ASN A 612 20.62 35.52 4.02
CA ASN A 612 20.54 34.68 2.81
C ASN A 612 20.77 33.19 3.12
N GLU A 613 21.76 32.92 3.97
CA GLU A 613 22.21 31.59 4.38
C GLU A 613 21.09 30.84 5.14
N VAL A 614 20.33 31.54 5.99
CA VAL A 614 19.18 30.93 6.71
C VAL A 614 18.10 30.47 5.72
N VAL A 615 17.80 31.30 4.71
CA VAL A 615 16.82 30.96 3.65
C VAL A 615 17.33 29.78 2.81
N LEU A 616 18.62 29.78 2.43
CA LEU A 616 19.26 28.69 1.68
C LEU A 616 19.20 27.35 2.43
N TYR A 617 19.60 27.33 3.71
CA TYR A 617 19.57 26.09 4.48
C TYR A 617 18.14 25.61 4.77
N MET A 618 17.19 26.52 5.06
CA MET A 618 15.76 26.17 5.16
C MET A 618 15.21 25.56 3.86
N ALA A 619 15.62 26.05 2.68
CA ALA A 619 15.22 25.48 1.40
C ALA A 619 15.75 24.05 1.22
N VAL A 620 17.06 23.82 1.48
CA VAL A 620 17.66 22.47 1.43
C VAL A 620 16.98 21.50 2.40
N ALA A 621 16.68 21.95 3.63
CA ALA A 621 16.02 21.11 4.63
C ALA A 621 14.53 20.85 4.34
N SER A 622 13.86 21.76 3.64
CA SER A 622 12.49 21.55 3.13
C SER A 622 12.48 20.56 1.96
N ILE A 623 13.42 20.68 1.02
CA ILE A 623 13.61 19.70 -0.07
C ILE A 623 13.90 18.30 0.50
N GLY A 624 14.77 18.21 1.51
CA GLY A 624 15.05 16.95 2.22
C GLY A 624 13.84 16.37 2.96
N MET A 625 12.94 17.22 3.47
CA MET A 625 11.66 16.78 4.05
C MET A 625 10.74 16.20 2.95
N PHE A 626 10.60 16.88 1.80
CA PHE A 626 9.82 16.36 0.66
C PHE A 626 10.43 15.12 -0.01
N ALA A 627 11.74 14.90 0.13
CA ALA A 627 12.39 13.66 -0.29
C ALA A 627 12.07 12.45 0.62
N THR A 628 11.47 12.68 1.80
CA THR A 628 11.07 11.63 2.75
C THR A 628 9.75 10.98 2.29
N PRO A 629 9.69 9.66 1.97
CA PRO A 629 8.49 9.05 1.38
C PRO A 629 7.32 8.95 2.35
N SER A 630 7.58 8.60 3.61
CA SER A 630 6.57 8.67 4.67
C SER A 630 6.37 10.12 5.12
N TYR A 631 5.16 10.65 4.92
CA TYR A 631 4.79 12.00 5.37
C TYR A 631 4.96 12.16 6.90
N GLU A 632 4.51 11.18 7.68
CA GLU A 632 4.65 11.18 9.13
C GLU A 632 6.12 11.17 9.58
N LEU A 633 6.98 10.40 8.91
CA LEU A 633 8.43 10.43 9.16
C LEU A 633 9.03 11.82 8.86
N GLY A 634 8.55 12.49 7.81
CA GLY A 634 8.92 13.87 7.49
C GLY A 634 8.56 14.85 8.60
N LEU A 635 7.34 14.73 9.16
CA LEU A 635 6.91 15.51 10.33
C LEU A 635 7.77 15.19 11.58
N ALA A 636 8.03 13.91 11.85
CA ALA A 636 8.83 13.47 13.00
C ALA A 636 10.25 14.07 12.95
N ASN A 637 10.92 13.96 11.81
CA ASN A 637 12.27 14.51 11.59
C ASN A 637 12.29 16.04 11.72
N ARG A 638 11.19 16.74 11.36
CA ARG A 638 11.05 18.19 11.55
C ARG A 638 10.90 18.59 13.03
N ILE A 639 10.10 17.87 13.80
CA ILE A 639 10.01 18.10 15.26
C ILE A 639 11.38 17.87 15.92
N VAL A 640 12.10 16.83 15.50
CA VAL A 640 13.47 16.57 15.98
C VAL A 640 14.44 17.68 15.56
N ARG A 641 14.39 18.19 14.32
CA ARG A 641 15.16 19.37 13.89
C ARG A 641 14.93 20.57 14.82
N LEU A 642 13.67 20.86 15.15
CA LEU A 642 13.31 21.99 16.03
C LEU A 642 13.84 21.78 17.47
N VAL A 643 13.73 20.57 18.02
CA VAL A 643 14.32 20.22 19.33
C VAL A 643 15.84 20.35 19.31
N LEU A 644 16.52 19.91 18.25
CA LEU A 644 17.97 20.05 18.09
C LEU A 644 18.40 21.51 17.94
N LEU A 645 17.64 22.36 17.24
CA LEU A 645 17.90 23.81 17.16
C LEU A 645 17.82 24.47 18.54
N ILE A 646 16.80 24.15 19.34
CA ILE A 646 16.66 24.68 20.71
C ILE A 646 17.78 24.15 21.62
N ALA A 647 18.17 22.88 21.50
CA ALA A 647 19.27 22.29 22.26
C ALA A 647 20.63 22.96 21.91
N VAL A 648 20.90 23.22 20.63
CA VAL A 648 22.08 23.99 20.17
C VAL A 648 22.06 25.43 20.68
N ALA A 649 20.90 26.07 20.70
CA ALA A 649 20.78 27.45 21.22
C ALA A 649 21.03 27.56 22.72
N ALA A 650 20.53 26.60 23.51
CA ALA A 650 20.63 26.61 24.97
C ALA A 650 21.95 26.03 25.51
N PHE A 651 22.51 25.01 24.83
CA PHE A 651 23.63 24.22 25.33
C PHE A 651 24.75 24.01 24.30
N GLN A 652 24.72 24.68 23.14
CA GLN A 652 25.82 24.70 22.16
C GLN A 652 26.30 23.28 21.75
N VAL A 653 27.61 23.02 21.80
CA VAL A 653 28.21 21.72 21.40
C VAL A 653 27.69 20.57 22.29
N PRO A 654 27.68 20.66 23.64
CA PRO A 654 26.96 19.71 24.48
C PRO A 654 25.49 19.49 24.06
N GLY A 655 24.77 20.54 23.69
CA GLY A 655 23.38 20.47 23.24
C GLY A 655 23.19 19.60 22.01
N PHE A 656 24.02 19.80 20.98
CA PHE A 656 24.01 18.96 19.79
C PHE A 656 24.35 17.50 20.11
N MET A 657 25.44 17.26 20.85
CA MET A 657 25.92 15.92 21.16
C MET A 657 24.94 15.13 22.04
N ILE A 658 24.34 15.77 23.05
CA ILE A 658 23.35 15.14 23.93
C ILE A 658 22.04 14.92 23.16
N GLY A 659 21.55 15.91 22.40
CA GLY A 659 20.31 15.78 21.63
C GLY A 659 20.36 14.66 20.58
N THR A 660 21.45 14.58 19.82
CA THR A 660 21.66 13.52 18.81
C THR A 660 21.88 12.13 19.44
N THR A 661 22.52 12.06 20.61
CA THR A 661 22.66 10.82 21.39
C THR A 661 21.30 10.35 21.94
N LEU A 662 20.51 11.25 22.54
CA LEU A 662 19.17 10.94 23.05
C LEU A 662 18.22 10.49 21.94
N LEU A 663 18.24 11.14 20.77
CA LEU A 663 17.51 10.71 19.58
C LEU A 663 17.89 9.26 19.18
N THR A 664 19.18 8.97 19.14
CA THR A 664 19.69 7.65 18.75
C THR A 664 19.27 6.58 19.76
N ILE A 665 19.32 6.88 21.07
CA ILE A 665 18.83 5.98 22.14
C ILE A 665 17.32 5.77 21.97
N PHE A 666 16.53 6.84 21.84
CA PHE A 666 15.07 6.79 21.69
C PHE A 666 14.65 5.86 20.53
N LEU A 667 15.16 6.12 19.32
CA LEU A 667 14.89 5.29 18.14
C LEU A 667 15.31 3.82 18.32
N THR A 668 16.41 3.58 19.05
CA THR A 668 16.93 2.23 19.32
C THR A 668 16.11 1.48 20.38
N THR A 669 15.55 2.18 21.36
CA THR A 669 14.68 1.56 22.39
C THR A 669 13.30 1.19 21.86
N HIS A 670 12.84 1.86 20.79
CA HIS A 670 11.53 1.66 20.20
C HIS A 670 11.43 0.38 19.34
N ARG A 671 10.23 -0.22 19.32
CA ARG A 671 9.92 -1.47 18.60
C ARG A 671 8.56 -1.39 17.92
N SER A 672 8.51 -1.69 16.62
CA SER A 672 7.27 -1.98 15.89
C SER A 672 7.01 -3.50 15.98
N TYR A 673 5.85 -3.90 16.51
CA TYR A 673 5.36 -5.29 16.63
C TYR A 673 6.46 -6.37 16.81
N ASN A 674 7.09 -6.39 17.98
CA ASN A 674 8.11 -7.37 18.37
C ASN A 674 9.38 -7.38 17.46
N SER A 675 9.60 -6.32 16.67
CA SER A 675 10.78 -6.08 15.83
C SER A 675 11.48 -4.78 16.25
N SER A 676 12.80 -4.69 16.05
CA SER A 676 13.58 -3.49 16.39
C SER A 676 13.36 -2.40 15.35
N TYR A 677 12.95 -1.20 15.75
CA TYR A 677 12.67 -0.10 14.82
C TYR A 677 13.92 0.35 14.05
N MET A 678 15.11 0.23 14.67
CA MET A 678 16.40 0.54 14.06
C MET A 678 17.09 -0.64 13.36
N TRP A 679 16.41 -1.77 13.13
CA TRP A 679 16.98 -2.83 12.29
C TRP A 679 17.15 -2.32 10.84
N PRO A 680 18.25 -2.63 10.11
CA PRO A 680 19.37 -3.51 10.44
C PRO A 680 20.60 -2.78 11.01
N PHE A 681 20.46 -1.54 11.49
CA PHE A 681 21.54 -0.83 12.20
C PHE A 681 21.70 -1.39 13.61
N ILE A 682 20.59 -1.54 14.36
CA ILE A 682 20.56 -2.16 15.69
C ILE A 682 19.34 -3.11 15.80
N PRO A 683 19.52 -4.42 16.03
CA PRO A 683 20.80 -5.14 16.05
C PRO A 683 21.46 -5.13 14.65
N PHE A 684 22.80 -5.01 14.63
CA PHE A 684 23.54 -4.81 13.38
C PHE A 684 23.54 -6.07 12.50
N ASN A 685 23.07 -5.93 11.27
CA ASN A 685 23.15 -6.97 10.24
C ASN A 685 23.80 -6.39 8.97
N ALA A 686 25.10 -6.63 8.79
CA ALA A 686 25.88 -6.11 7.68
C ALA A 686 25.32 -6.51 6.30
N LYS A 687 24.77 -7.72 6.14
CA LYS A 687 24.17 -8.17 4.87
C LYS A 687 22.93 -7.33 4.56
N ALA A 688 22.00 -7.22 5.50
CA ALA A 688 20.79 -6.43 5.32
C ALA A 688 21.09 -4.94 5.14
N MET A 689 22.03 -4.38 5.91
CA MET A 689 22.50 -3.00 5.74
C MET A 689 23.09 -2.77 4.35
N SER A 690 23.85 -3.73 3.79
CA SER A 690 24.34 -3.64 2.41
C SER A 690 23.22 -3.63 1.36
N GLU A 691 22.10 -4.30 1.62
CA GLU A 691 20.93 -4.40 0.73
C GLU A 691 20.00 -3.18 0.83
N ILE A 692 20.03 -2.51 1.98
CA ILE A 692 19.40 -1.20 2.18
C ILE A 692 20.27 -0.10 1.57
N LEU A 693 21.59 -0.07 1.75
CA LEU A 693 22.43 0.99 1.17
C LEU A 693 22.67 0.83 -0.35
N VAL A 694 22.76 -0.42 -0.85
CA VAL A 694 23.00 -0.72 -2.27
C VAL A 694 21.94 -1.69 -2.78
N ARG A 695 21.16 -1.24 -3.77
CA ARG A 695 20.10 -2.06 -4.36
C ARG A 695 20.71 -3.16 -5.23
N LYS A 696 20.58 -4.41 -4.80
CA LYS A 696 20.95 -5.61 -5.57
C LYS A 696 19.88 -5.95 -6.62
N PRO A 697 20.22 -6.66 -7.72
CA PRO A 697 19.23 -7.23 -8.63
C PRO A 697 18.30 -8.21 -7.90
N VAL A 698 17.03 -8.30 -8.30
CA VAL A 698 15.99 -9.10 -7.62
C VAL A 698 16.43 -10.57 -7.45
N LEU A 699 16.96 -11.20 -8.51
CA LEU A 699 17.43 -12.60 -8.49
C LEU A 699 18.65 -12.85 -7.56
N SER A 700 19.30 -11.79 -7.06
CA SER A 700 20.36 -11.88 -6.05
C SER A 700 19.80 -11.94 -4.62
N SER A 701 18.59 -11.41 -4.38
CA SER A 701 17.92 -11.39 -3.08
C SER A 701 17.23 -12.73 -2.78
N LYS A 702 18.03 -13.78 -2.50
CA LYS A 702 17.52 -15.14 -2.25
C LYS A 702 16.76 -15.33 -0.93
N THR A 703 16.84 -14.37 0.01
CA THR A 703 16.30 -14.50 1.38
C THR A 703 15.36 -13.35 1.75
N ARG A 704 14.35 -13.61 2.58
CA ARG A 704 13.46 -12.57 3.14
C ARG A 704 14.14 -11.75 4.26
N PRO A 705 13.60 -10.59 4.67
CA PRO A 705 14.19 -9.78 5.74
C PRO A 705 14.13 -10.48 7.10
N SER A 706 15.26 -10.58 7.80
CA SER A 706 15.37 -11.42 9.01
C SER A 706 14.57 -10.93 10.22
N PHE A 707 14.06 -9.70 10.22
CA PHE A 707 13.27 -9.17 11.33
C PHE A 707 11.82 -9.66 11.33
N ASN A 708 11.27 -10.00 10.15
CA ASN A 708 9.91 -10.55 10.01
C ASN A 708 9.78 -11.97 10.62
N LYS A 709 10.90 -12.67 10.88
CA LYS A 709 10.96 -14.04 11.45
C LYS A 709 10.11 -15.05 10.65
N THR A 710 10.17 -14.94 9.33
CA THR A 710 9.33 -15.71 8.42
C THR A 710 9.54 -17.23 8.56
N ARG A 711 8.44 -17.99 8.44
CA ARG A 711 8.41 -19.47 8.49
C ARG A 711 9.20 -20.05 7.30
N ASP A 712 8.82 -19.72 6.07
CA ASP A 712 9.73 -19.80 4.91
C ASP A 712 10.56 -18.50 4.78
N ASN A 713 11.87 -18.64 4.59
CA ASN A 713 12.81 -17.52 4.41
C ASN A 713 13.39 -17.47 2.98
N THR A 714 13.01 -18.37 2.07
CA THR A 714 13.54 -18.45 0.70
C THR A 714 12.66 -17.72 -0.31
N ARG A 715 13.25 -16.79 -1.08
CA ARG A 715 12.57 -16.03 -2.15
C ARG A 715 12.69 -16.68 -3.53
N VAL A 716 13.67 -17.57 -3.66
CA VAL A 716 14.03 -18.30 -4.87
C VAL A 716 14.30 -19.72 -4.40
N PRO A 717 13.73 -20.76 -5.04
CA PRO A 717 13.98 -22.13 -4.64
C PRO A 717 15.49 -22.43 -4.62
N PRO A 718 15.97 -23.28 -3.69
CA PRO A 718 17.38 -23.65 -3.64
C PRO A 718 17.77 -24.25 -4.98
N THR A 719 18.72 -23.60 -5.66
CA THR A 719 19.19 -24.02 -6.97
C THR A 719 19.75 -25.44 -6.85
N GLN A 720 19.04 -26.43 -7.39
CA GLN A 720 19.52 -27.81 -7.41
C GLN A 720 20.88 -27.81 -8.14
N LYS A 721 21.93 -28.21 -7.42
CA LYS A 721 23.17 -28.60 -8.06
C LYS A 721 22.90 -29.94 -8.73
N ASN A 722 22.95 -29.95 -10.06
CA ASN A 722 23.27 -31.16 -10.78
C ASN A 722 24.78 -31.39 -10.56
N ASP A 723 25.10 -32.12 -9.49
CA ASP A 723 26.43 -32.70 -9.25
C ASP A 723 26.60 -33.99 -10.10
#